data_AF-A0A5C7LLG7-F1
#
_entry.id   AF-A0A5C7LLG7-F1
#
_cell.length_a   1.000
_cell.length_b   1.000
_cell.length_c   1.000
_cell.angle_alpha   90.00
_cell.angle_beta   90.00
_cell.angle_gamma   90.00
#
_symmetry.space_group_name_H-M   'P 1'
#
loop_
_entity.id
_entity.type
_entity.pdbx_description
1 polymer ?
#
loop_
_entity_poly.entity_id
_entity_poly.type
_entity_poly.pdbx_seq_one_letter_code
_entity_poly.pdbx_strand_id
1 'polypeptide(L)'
;MRVAEPSRVRTGVNDFATLHPELTPQWHPDNEWGPHQVSAGSHMRMKWVCPVDSRHVWESKVLHRSHGRGCPVCLGRKVIPGVNDIATTHPELAVQWSPNNVTPRESVSYGSNKAYLWVCAQGHEWDETPNKRTALKYGCPVCAGKRVQRGVNDLYTTHPELALQVSPDSEYCPDQVSYGSGKKLTWVCPVDSRHTWDAAVFDRVSGNGCPACAGYLTIQGVNDLATTHPHLMHEWSPSNKVDPSTINAGFREKVAWKCSKGHMFDGIVRHRARRDSGCPVCQGKKIVKGVNDLAHLRPDLAAQWSADNSQSPDNVALNSNRKAEWVCDDGHTWLSTPNWRVQYGTGCPTCAAKKFVSDGEREVLDFVRSVRPDLRVEGTYRQLAGVRELDIYIPDLNLAIEYNGAYYHSEWFRDNDYHRDKFEVCAAQGVRLIQMWDTEWLQRRAVVERTLRNALGASSGDRVFARTTSAGKVSASIAQEFLDANHIQGAASAASFYGLRTSDGKLVALVGLKSHGGDVHIVRYATSVSVPGGFGKLVAYVEREILYESASRLVTFADLRWSNGDLYRSVGFDGGGILAPDYGYSYRRGLHHKFLFRKARFRNDPALKFEEGLTERELATLNNIPRVYDAGKLRFVKELTKCG
;
A
#
# COMPACT_ATOMS: atom_id res chain seq x y z
N MET A 1 -105.24 45.86 -2.24
CA MET A 1 -105.51 46.60 -3.49
C MET A 1 -105.68 48.08 -3.21
N ARG A 2 -104.60 48.85 -3.41
CA ARG A 2 -104.60 50.26 -3.83
C ARG A 2 -103.38 50.36 -4.72
N VAL A 3 -103.59 50.29 -6.02
CA VAL A 3 -102.53 50.37 -7.02
C VAL A 3 -102.02 51.81 -6.96
N ALA A 4 -100.82 52.02 -6.43
CA ALA A 4 -100.12 53.27 -6.66
C ALA A 4 -99.90 53.34 -8.18
N GLU A 5 -100.47 54.34 -8.84
CA GLU A 5 -100.23 54.53 -10.27
C GLU A 5 -98.72 54.53 -10.53
N PRO A 6 -98.23 53.70 -11.46
CA PRO A 6 -96.82 53.69 -11.78
C PRO A 6 -96.42 55.09 -12.23
N SER A 7 -95.40 55.66 -11.57
CA SER A 7 -94.63 56.82 -12.06
C SER A 7 -94.57 56.72 -13.58
N ARG A 8 -95.19 57.67 -14.28
CA ARG A 8 -95.56 57.54 -15.70
C ARG A 8 -94.33 57.06 -16.48
N VAL A 9 -94.25 55.75 -16.73
CA VAL A 9 -93.09 55.15 -17.39
C VAL A 9 -93.19 55.60 -18.83
N ARG A 10 -92.24 56.45 -19.22
CA ARG A 10 -92.09 56.89 -20.59
C ARG A 10 -90.97 56.04 -21.16
N THR A 11 -91.38 54.99 -21.88
CA THR A 11 -90.46 54.11 -22.60
C THR A 11 -89.57 54.96 -23.52
N GLY A 12 -88.25 54.73 -23.45
CA GLY A 12 -87.24 55.52 -24.15
C GLY A 12 -86.79 56.79 -23.42
N VAL A 13 -87.30 57.06 -22.20
CA VAL A 13 -86.93 58.26 -21.43
C VAL A 13 -86.52 57.92 -20.00
N ASN A 14 -87.36 57.20 -19.25
CA ASN A 14 -87.12 56.97 -17.81
C ASN A 14 -87.31 55.50 -17.36
N ASP A 15 -87.52 54.58 -18.30
CA ASP A 15 -87.54 53.14 -18.01
C ASP A 15 -86.13 52.60 -17.70
N PHE A 16 -86.08 51.50 -16.95
CA PHE A 16 -84.83 50.93 -16.44
C PHE A 16 -83.91 50.47 -17.57
N ALA A 17 -84.44 49.83 -18.61
CA ALA A 17 -83.60 49.36 -19.71
C ALA A 17 -83.00 50.51 -20.54
N THR A 18 -83.72 51.63 -20.70
CA THR A 18 -83.16 52.82 -21.37
C THR A 18 -82.06 53.48 -20.55
N LEU A 19 -82.24 53.64 -19.24
CA LEU A 19 -81.26 54.34 -18.39
C LEU A 19 -80.09 53.45 -17.92
N HIS A 20 -80.31 52.14 -17.82
CA HIS A 20 -79.32 51.16 -17.38
C HIS A 20 -79.28 49.93 -18.32
N PRO A 21 -78.95 50.12 -19.61
CA PRO A 21 -78.87 49.01 -20.57
C PRO A 21 -77.85 47.95 -20.13
N GLU A 22 -76.78 48.33 -19.42
CA GLU A 22 -75.74 47.45 -18.90
C GLU A 22 -76.23 46.49 -17.80
N LEU A 23 -77.30 46.85 -17.08
CA LEU A 23 -77.88 46.04 -16.02
C LEU A 23 -79.07 45.21 -16.51
N THR A 24 -79.56 45.48 -17.72
CA THR A 24 -80.69 44.77 -18.32
C THR A 24 -80.45 43.26 -18.48
N PRO A 25 -79.25 42.77 -18.87
CA PRO A 25 -78.96 41.33 -18.90
C PRO A 25 -79.05 40.64 -17.53
N GLN A 26 -78.97 41.40 -16.45
CA GLN A 26 -79.08 40.88 -15.08
C GLN A 26 -80.52 40.85 -14.58
N TRP A 27 -81.49 41.35 -15.36
CA TRP A 27 -82.91 41.28 -15.04
C TRP A 27 -83.40 39.84 -15.24
N HIS A 28 -83.94 39.22 -14.18
CA HIS A 28 -84.36 37.83 -14.26
C HIS A 28 -85.62 37.67 -15.16
N PRO A 29 -85.68 36.66 -16.04
CA PRO A 29 -86.83 36.45 -16.94
C PRO A 29 -88.15 36.20 -16.20
N ASP A 30 -88.11 35.55 -15.03
CA ASP A 30 -89.30 35.30 -14.18
C ASP A 30 -89.90 36.56 -13.52
N ASN A 31 -89.37 37.75 -13.78
CA ASN A 31 -90.01 38.97 -13.30
C ASN A 31 -91.30 39.20 -14.08
N GLU A 32 -92.40 39.47 -13.36
CA GLU A 32 -93.70 39.76 -13.96
C GLU A 32 -93.64 40.98 -14.92
N TRP A 33 -92.75 41.95 -14.64
CA TRP A 33 -92.65 43.20 -15.38
C TRP A 33 -91.29 43.28 -16.06
N GLY A 34 -91.30 43.61 -17.36
CA GLY A 34 -90.08 43.78 -18.15
C GLY A 34 -89.31 45.06 -17.79
N PRO A 35 -88.00 45.13 -18.12
CA PRO A 35 -87.15 46.26 -17.74
C PRO A 35 -87.51 47.57 -18.46
N HIS A 36 -88.26 47.52 -19.58
CA HIS A 36 -88.84 48.70 -20.24
C HIS A 36 -90.16 49.19 -19.61
N GLN A 37 -90.74 48.42 -18.68
CA GLN A 37 -92.03 48.71 -18.04
C GLN A 37 -91.87 49.24 -16.61
N VAL A 38 -90.64 49.33 -16.10
CA VAL A 38 -90.33 49.77 -14.73
C VAL A 38 -89.34 50.93 -14.79
N SER A 39 -89.60 52.00 -14.04
CA SER A 39 -88.68 53.15 -14.01
C SER A 39 -87.39 52.84 -13.25
N ALA A 40 -86.27 53.45 -13.65
CA ALA A 40 -84.96 53.20 -13.04
C ALA A 40 -84.88 53.57 -11.54
N GLY A 41 -85.72 54.52 -11.10
CA GLY A 41 -85.85 54.94 -9.70
C GLY A 41 -86.80 54.08 -8.86
N SER A 42 -87.37 53.01 -9.43
CA SER A 42 -88.43 52.26 -8.78
C SER A 42 -88.00 51.56 -7.49
N HIS A 43 -88.85 51.63 -6.47
CA HIS A 43 -88.70 50.86 -5.24
C HIS A 43 -89.24 49.43 -5.33
N MET A 44 -89.79 49.04 -6.49
CA MET A 44 -90.21 47.66 -6.72
C MET A 44 -89.03 46.71 -6.59
N ARG A 45 -89.25 45.56 -5.95
CA ARG A 45 -88.25 44.50 -5.83
C ARG A 45 -88.38 43.59 -7.03
N MET A 46 -87.29 43.45 -7.76
CA MET A 46 -87.19 42.56 -8.91
C MET A 46 -86.14 41.50 -8.59
N LYS A 47 -86.29 40.32 -9.19
CA LYS A 47 -85.28 39.28 -9.18
C LYS A 47 -84.17 39.64 -10.15
N TRP A 48 -82.93 39.44 -9.71
CA TRP A 48 -81.71 39.67 -10.48
C TRP A 48 -80.93 38.38 -10.55
N VAL A 49 -80.33 38.13 -11.70
CA VAL A 49 -79.39 37.03 -11.93
C VAL A 49 -77.98 37.60 -12.05
N CYS A 50 -77.00 36.93 -11.44
CA CYS A 50 -75.62 37.42 -11.48
C CYS A 50 -75.04 37.16 -12.86
N PRO A 51 -74.32 38.13 -13.45
CA PRO A 51 -73.66 37.91 -14.73
C PRO A 51 -72.51 36.90 -14.64
N VAL A 52 -72.00 36.61 -13.43
CA VAL A 52 -70.89 35.68 -13.21
C VAL A 52 -71.35 34.23 -13.01
N ASP A 53 -72.47 34.05 -12.31
CA ASP A 53 -73.02 32.71 -12.02
C ASP A 53 -74.55 32.80 -11.96
N SER A 54 -75.22 32.11 -12.87
CA SER A 54 -76.68 32.15 -12.97
C SER A 54 -77.39 31.56 -11.77
N ARG A 55 -76.70 30.77 -10.93
CA ARG A 55 -77.24 30.27 -9.64
C ARG A 55 -77.39 31.38 -8.62
N HIS A 56 -76.69 32.49 -8.78
CA HIS A 56 -76.82 33.65 -7.90
C HIS A 56 -78.06 34.46 -8.32
N VAL A 57 -79.22 34.01 -7.87
CA VAL A 57 -80.47 34.78 -8.00
C VAL A 57 -80.76 35.49 -6.70
N TRP A 58 -81.01 36.81 -6.76
CA TRP A 58 -81.37 37.60 -5.59
C TRP A 58 -82.43 38.65 -5.88
N GLU A 59 -83.22 39.00 -4.86
CA GLU A 59 -84.19 40.08 -4.96
C GLU A 59 -83.60 41.39 -4.43
N SER A 60 -83.70 42.44 -5.23
CA SER A 60 -83.30 43.79 -4.84
C SER A 60 -84.25 44.82 -5.44
N LYS A 61 -84.39 45.97 -4.77
CA LYS A 61 -85.08 47.13 -5.34
C LYS A 61 -84.37 47.57 -6.62
N VAL A 62 -85.12 47.96 -7.65
CA VAL A 62 -84.57 48.47 -8.91
C VAL A 62 -83.64 49.66 -8.66
N LEU A 63 -84.07 50.63 -7.83
CA LEU A 63 -83.24 51.77 -7.42
C LEU A 63 -81.87 51.37 -6.84
N HIS A 64 -81.78 50.31 -6.03
CA HIS A 64 -80.50 49.88 -5.45
C HIS A 64 -79.53 49.35 -6.50
N ARG A 65 -80.07 48.77 -7.58
CA ARG A 65 -79.31 48.21 -8.69
C ARG A 65 -78.84 49.31 -9.61
N SER A 66 -79.70 50.29 -9.90
CA SER A 66 -79.36 51.56 -10.56
C SER A 66 -78.22 52.29 -9.85
N HIS A 67 -78.13 52.22 -8.52
CA HIS A 67 -77.04 52.78 -7.73
C HIS A 67 -75.81 51.86 -7.56
N GLY A 68 -75.68 50.78 -8.35
CA GLY A 68 -74.47 49.96 -8.41
C GLY A 68 -74.31 48.87 -7.35
N ARG A 69 -75.34 48.55 -6.54
CA ARG A 69 -75.23 47.42 -5.58
C ARG A 69 -75.23 46.08 -6.30
N GLY A 70 -74.08 45.41 -6.39
CA GLY A 70 -73.87 44.14 -7.08
C GLY A 70 -74.44 42.88 -6.39
N CYS A 71 -74.05 41.72 -6.92
CA CYS A 71 -74.46 40.41 -6.40
C CYS A 71 -73.95 40.17 -4.97
N PRO A 72 -74.83 39.91 -3.98
CA PRO A 72 -74.40 39.71 -2.59
C PRO A 72 -73.66 38.38 -2.37
N VAL A 73 -73.80 37.42 -3.28
CA VAL A 73 -73.14 36.10 -3.19
C VAL A 73 -71.68 36.19 -3.62
N CYS A 74 -71.40 36.86 -4.74
CA CYS A 74 -70.03 37.16 -5.19
C CYS A 74 -69.26 38.01 -4.17
N LEU A 75 -69.96 38.90 -3.45
CA LEU A 75 -69.37 39.74 -2.41
C LEU A 75 -69.26 39.03 -1.04
N GLY A 76 -69.63 37.74 -0.94
CA GLY A 76 -69.57 36.97 0.30
C GLY A 76 -70.54 37.43 1.41
N ARG A 77 -71.49 38.32 1.09
CA ARG A 77 -72.49 38.86 2.03
C ARG A 77 -73.70 37.96 2.20
N LYS A 78 -73.97 37.10 1.21
CA LYS A 78 -74.97 36.04 1.27
C LYS A 78 -74.28 34.72 0.93
N VAL A 79 -74.41 33.73 1.81
CA VAL A 79 -73.89 32.37 1.56
C VAL A 79 -74.98 31.54 0.91
N ILE A 80 -74.65 30.88 -0.19
CA ILE A 80 -75.46 29.84 -0.81
C ILE A 80 -74.69 28.53 -0.62
N PRO A 81 -75.21 27.58 0.18
CA PRO A 81 -74.60 26.26 0.34
C PRO A 81 -74.42 25.58 -1.03
N GLY A 82 -73.26 24.96 -1.24
CA GLY A 82 -72.90 24.34 -2.53
C GLY A 82 -72.36 25.33 -3.57
N VAL A 83 -72.16 26.60 -3.21
CA VAL A 83 -71.71 27.64 -4.16
C VAL A 83 -70.53 28.44 -3.62
N ASN A 84 -70.71 29.17 -2.50
CA ASN A 84 -69.67 30.07 -1.98
C ASN A 84 -69.37 29.88 -0.48
N ASP A 85 -69.83 28.77 0.09
CA ASP A 85 -69.48 28.35 1.44
C ASP A 85 -68.06 27.75 1.50
N ILE A 86 -67.48 27.70 2.69
CA ILE A 86 -66.10 27.22 2.89
C ILE A 86 -65.98 25.72 2.63
N ALA A 87 -67.04 24.92 2.83
CA ALA A 87 -66.99 23.49 2.57
C ALA A 87 -66.86 23.21 1.08
N THR A 88 -67.58 23.98 0.25
CA THR A 88 -67.55 23.86 -1.21
C THR A 88 -66.29 24.47 -1.81
N THR A 89 -65.87 25.64 -1.34
CA THR A 89 -64.75 26.38 -1.95
C THR A 89 -63.38 25.95 -1.44
N HIS A 90 -63.28 25.43 -0.20
CA HIS A 90 -62.03 25.03 0.46
C HIS A 90 -62.23 23.70 1.23
N PRO A 91 -62.50 22.59 0.53
CA PRO A 91 -62.77 21.29 1.15
C PRO A 91 -61.63 20.82 2.08
N GLU A 92 -60.39 21.22 1.82
CA GLU A 92 -59.23 20.90 2.65
C GLU A 92 -59.26 21.59 4.03
N LEU A 93 -59.87 22.77 4.12
CA LEU A 93 -60.11 23.47 5.38
C LEU A 93 -61.36 22.94 6.06
N ALA A 94 -62.38 22.56 5.29
CA ALA A 94 -63.63 21.97 5.76
C ALA A 94 -63.42 20.73 6.64
N VAL A 95 -62.42 19.90 6.31
CA VAL A 95 -61.99 18.73 7.09
C VAL A 95 -61.46 19.13 8.47
N GLN A 96 -60.86 20.32 8.57
CA GLN A 96 -60.31 20.84 9.82
C GLN A 96 -61.35 21.63 10.63
N TRP A 97 -62.60 21.69 10.19
CA TRP A 97 -63.67 22.36 10.95
C TRP A 97 -64.01 21.54 12.19
N SER A 98 -63.91 22.15 13.38
CA SER A 98 -64.18 21.40 14.61
C SER A 98 -65.65 20.99 14.71
N PRO A 99 -65.97 19.75 15.14
CA PRO A 99 -67.33 19.34 15.47
C PRO A 99 -67.94 20.13 16.64
N ASN A 100 -67.12 20.85 17.42
CA ASN A 100 -67.58 21.69 18.52
C ASN A 100 -68.19 23.03 18.05
N ASN A 101 -68.14 23.35 16.76
CA ASN A 101 -68.84 24.51 16.22
C ASN A 101 -70.35 24.24 16.10
N VAL A 102 -71.16 25.12 16.67
CA VAL A 102 -72.62 25.11 16.49
C VAL A 102 -73.03 25.48 15.05
N THR A 103 -72.23 26.32 14.39
CA THR A 103 -72.49 26.77 13.00
C THR A 103 -71.92 25.75 12.00
N PRO A 104 -72.75 25.19 11.09
CA PRO A 104 -72.27 24.30 10.04
C PRO A 104 -71.38 25.05 9.05
N ARG A 105 -70.29 24.42 8.61
CA ARG A 105 -69.34 24.98 7.64
C ARG A 105 -70.00 25.33 6.30
N GLU A 106 -71.06 24.63 5.90
CA GLU A 106 -71.84 24.88 4.67
C GLU A 106 -72.64 26.20 4.72
N SER A 107 -72.69 26.86 5.89
CA SER A 107 -73.35 28.16 6.09
C SER A 107 -72.37 29.34 6.23
N VAL A 108 -71.06 29.09 6.16
CA VAL A 108 -70.01 30.08 6.40
C VAL A 108 -69.24 30.37 5.12
N SER A 109 -69.10 31.65 4.75
CA SER A 109 -68.24 32.05 3.63
C SER A 109 -66.77 31.92 4.01
N TYR A 110 -65.93 31.53 3.05
CA TYR A 110 -64.48 31.48 3.19
C TYR A 110 -63.85 32.82 3.61
N GLY A 111 -64.49 33.95 3.29
CA GLY A 111 -64.05 35.31 3.67
C GLY A 111 -64.56 35.80 5.03
N SER A 112 -65.17 34.94 5.84
CA SER A 112 -65.69 35.34 7.16
C SER A 112 -64.57 35.78 8.10
N ASN A 113 -64.76 36.93 8.77
CA ASN A 113 -63.87 37.44 9.82
C ASN A 113 -64.33 37.05 11.23
N LYS A 114 -65.38 36.24 11.36
CA LYS A 114 -65.77 35.65 12.64
C LYS A 114 -64.87 34.44 12.92
N ALA A 115 -64.36 34.32 14.15
CA ALA A 115 -63.54 33.18 14.55
C ALA A 115 -64.41 31.94 14.77
N TYR A 116 -63.90 30.79 14.34
CA TYR A 116 -64.50 29.48 14.55
C TYR A 116 -63.42 28.51 15.03
N LEU A 117 -63.83 27.41 15.64
CA LEU A 117 -62.91 26.38 16.14
C LEU A 117 -62.45 25.49 14.99
N TRP A 118 -61.15 25.25 14.93
CA TRP A 118 -60.50 24.35 13.98
C TRP A 118 -59.81 23.25 14.76
N VAL A 119 -59.82 22.04 14.20
CA VAL A 119 -59.09 20.90 14.73
C VAL A 119 -58.16 20.37 13.64
N CYS A 120 -56.89 20.19 13.97
CA CYS A 120 -55.92 19.61 13.02
C CYS A 120 -55.96 18.09 13.11
N ALA A 121 -55.28 17.42 12.18
CA ALA A 121 -55.18 15.95 12.19
C ALA A 121 -54.58 15.37 13.49
N GLN A 122 -53.79 16.16 14.23
CA GLN A 122 -53.21 15.76 15.52
C GLN A 122 -54.13 16.06 16.71
N GLY A 123 -55.37 16.51 16.47
CA GLY A 123 -56.36 16.77 17.51
C GLY A 123 -56.22 18.13 18.23
N HIS A 124 -55.22 18.95 17.90
CA HIS A 124 -55.12 20.29 18.47
C HIS A 124 -56.28 21.16 18.01
N GLU A 125 -57.00 21.74 18.96
CA GLU A 125 -58.08 22.68 18.70
C GLU A 125 -57.62 24.13 18.89
N TRP A 126 -58.02 25.03 17.97
CA TRP A 126 -57.74 26.46 18.08
C TRP A 126 -58.82 27.30 17.39
N ASP A 127 -59.00 28.53 17.85
CA ASP A 127 -59.86 29.52 17.21
C ASP A 127 -59.11 30.29 16.12
N GLU A 128 -59.71 30.41 14.94
CA GLU A 128 -59.22 31.29 13.87
C GLU A 128 -60.36 31.64 12.90
N THR A 129 -60.20 32.74 12.17
CA THR A 129 -61.14 33.18 11.14
C THR A 129 -60.93 32.43 9.82
N PRO A 130 -62.00 32.05 9.09
CA PRO A 130 -61.94 31.53 7.73
C PRO A 130 -61.09 32.40 6.81
N ASN A 131 -61.20 33.72 6.91
CA ASN A 131 -60.43 34.65 6.10
C ASN A 131 -58.91 34.52 6.31
N LYS A 132 -58.41 34.41 7.57
CA LYS A 132 -56.97 34.21 7.81
C LYS A 132 -56.50 32.80 7.42
N ARG A 133 -57.37 31.80 7.53
CA ARG A 133 -57.09 30.42 7.10
C ARG A 133 -56.96 30.31 5.58
N THR A 134 -57.71 31.11 4.83
CA THR A 134 -57.75 31.09 3.37
C THR A 134 -56.76 32.08 2.76
N ALA A 135 -56.83 33.36 3.14
CA ALA A 135 -55.98 34.41 2.59
C ALA A 135 -54.54 34.38 3.11
N LEU A 136 -54.34 34.12 4.43
CA LEU A 136 -53.00 34.10 5.06
C LEU A 136 -52.47 32.69 5.31
N LYS A 137 -53.28 31.65 5.03
CA LYS A 137 -52.92 30.23 5.22
C LYS A 137 -52.45 29.89 6.64
N TYR A 138 -53.02 30.55 7.65
CA TYR A 138 -52.64 30.28 9.04
C TYR A 138 -52.97 28.84 9.41
N GLY A 139 -52.02 28.13 10.02
CA GLY A 139 -52.15 26.73 10.42
C GLY A 139 -52.45 26.57 11.91
N CYS A 140 -52.39 25.33 12.39
CA CYS A 140 -52.43 25.04 13.82
C CYS A 140 -51.23 25.69 14.54
N PRO A 141 -51.43 26.56 15.54
CA PRO A 141 -50.34 27.25 16.22
C PRO A 141 -49.49 26.31 17.10
N VAL A 142 -50.06 25.17 17.52
CA VAL A 142 -49.35 24.13 18.28
C VAL A 142 -48.42 23.34 17.36
N CYS A 143 -48.92 22.83 16.22
CA CYS A 143 -48.08 22.16 15.22
C CYS A 143 -46.98 23.07 14.67
N ALA A 144 -47.26 24.37 14.52
CA ALA A 144 -46.28 25.36 14.08
C ALA A 144 -45.29 25.81 15.17
N GLY A 145 -45.40 25.28 16.40
CA GLY A 145 -44.53 25.65 17.53
C GLY A 145 -44.68 27.08 18.04
N LYS A 146 -45.69 27.82 17.56
CA LYS A 146 -45.98 29.22 17.95
C LYS A 146 -46.73 29.31 19.28
N ARG A 147 -47.46 28.26 19.65
CA ARG A 147 -48.12 28.11 20.95
C ARG A 147 -47.60 26.84 21.60
N VAL A 148 -46.96 26.97 22.76
CA VAL A 148 -46.46 25.83 23.54
C VAL A 148 -47.62 25.16 24.26
N GLN A 149 -47.72 23.85 24.15
CA GLN A 149 -48.66 22.99 24.84
C GLN A 149 -47.85 21.89 25.53
N ARG A 150 -47.94 21.87 26.86
CA ARG A 150 -47.25 20.91 27.72
C ARG A 150 -47.70 19.49 27.41
N GLY A 151 -46.76 18.55 27.37
CA GLY A 151 -46.99 17.15 27.02
C GLY A 151 -47.16 16.92 25.52
N VAL A 152 -46.96 17.94 24.67
CA VAL A 152 -47.21 17.86 23.23
C VAL A 152 -46.02 18.35 22.43
N ASN A 153 -45.71 19.66 22.51
CA ASN A 153 -44.69 20.29 21.65
C ASN A 153 -43.63 21.07 22.43
N ASP A 154 -43.65 20.98 23.75
CA ASP A 154 -42.63 21.56 24.61
C ASP A 154 -41.29 20.80 24.52
N LEU A 155 -40.20 21.45 24.92
CA LEU A 155 -38.85 20.90 24.80
C LEU A 155 -38.67 19.67 25.68
N TYR A 156 -39.28 19.62 26.87
CA TYR A 156 -39.19 18.46 27.76
C TYR A 156 -39.78 17.21 27.10
N THR A 157 -40.96 17.35 26.52
CA THR A 157 -41.66 16.25 25.85
C THR A 157 -40.96 15.81 24.57
N THR A 158 -40.53 16.76 23.74
CA THR A 158 -40.00 16.46 22.40
C THR A 158 -38.51 16.14 22.38
N HIS A 159 -37.73 16.68 23.32
CA HIS A 159 -36.27 16.52 23.39
C HIS A 159 -35.80 16.36 24.86
N PRO A 160 -36.18 15.25 25.53
CA PRO A 160 -35.91 15.05 26.95
C PRO A 160 -34.41 15.13 27.30
N GLU A 161 -33.54 14.60 26.44
CA GLU A 161 -32.07 14.65 26.63
C GLU A 161 -31.50 16.07 26.63
N LEU A 162 -32.10 16.99 25.85
CA LEU A 162 -31.73 18.40 25.87
C LEU A 162 -32.34 19.09 27.09
N ALA A 163 -33.57 18.77 27.45
CA ALA A 163 -34.22 19.34 28.63
C ALA A 163 -33.44 19.06 29.93
N LEU A 164 -32.82 17.88 30.06
CA LEU A 164 -31.94 17.53 31.18
C LEU A 164 -30.65 18.37 31.27
N GLN A 165 -30.27 19.04 30.18
CA GLN A 165 -29.09 19.91 30.14
C GLN A 165 -29.42 21.37 30.48
N VAL A 166 -30.66 21.70 30.83
CA VAL A 166 -31.06 23.06 31.21
C VAL A 166 -30.77 23.26 32.71
N SER A 167 -30.07 24.34 33.03
CA SER A 167 -29.75 24.72 34.41
C SER A 167 -31.03 24.96 35.22
N PRO A 168 -31.09 24.55 36.51
CA PRO A 168 -32.18 24.92 37.41
C PRO A 168 -32.40 26.44 37.52
N ASP A 169 -31.34 27.24 37.31
CA ASP A 169 -31.38 28.70 37.39
C ASP A 169 -31.77 29.39 36.07
N SER A 170 -32.11 28.62 35.04
CA SER A 170 -32.53 29.16 33.73
C SER A 170 -33.87 29.89 33.84
N GLU A 171 -34.01 31.02 33.13
CA GLU A 171 -35.22 31.88 33.17
C GLU A 171 -36.52 31.16 32.78
N TYR A 172 -36.43 30.19 31.85
CA TYR A 172 -37.58 29.39 31.40
C TYR A 172 -37.36 27.91 31.69
N CYS A 173 -38.44 27.20 32.03
CA CYS A 173 -38.43 25.76 32.15
C CYS A 173 -38.55 25.09 30.75
N PRO A 174 -37.99 23.88 30.55
CA PRO A 174 -38.11 23.17 29.28
C PRO A 174 -39.55 22.89 28.84
N ASP A 175 -40.51 22.78 29.77
CA ASP A 175 -41.93 22.56 29.46
C ASP A 175 -42.69 23.85 29.06
N GLN A 176 -42.02 25.00 29.10
CA GLN A 176 -42.58 26.33 28.76
C GLN A 176 -42.11 26.85 27.38
N VAL A 177 -41.25 26.11 26.69
CA VAL A 177 -40.67 26.50 25.39
C VAL A 177 -40.81 25.37 24.40
N SER A 178 -41.08 25.68 23.13
CA SER A 178 -41.06 24.68 22.05
C SER A 178 -39.63 24.47 21.55
N TYR A 179 -39.38 23.33 20.89
CA TYR A 179 -38.07 23.00 20.31
C TYR A 179 -37.57 24.03 19.27
N GLY A 180 -38.48 24.79 18.64
CA GLY A 180 -38.16 25.85 17.69
C GLY A 180 -38.02 27.25 18.31
N SER A 181 -38.01 27.36 19.64
CA SER A 181 -38.02 28.65 20.34
C SER A 181 -36.70 29.40 20.20
N GLY A 182 -36.78 30.71 19.93
CA GLY A 182 -35.67 31.66 19.95
C GLY A 182 -35.24 32.12 21.35
N LYS A 183 -35.96 31.71 22.41
CA LYS A 183 -35.60 32.06 23.79
C LYS A 183 -34.29 31.39 24.19
N LYS A 184 -33.45 32.12 24.93
CA LYS A 184 -32.20 31.59 25.49
C LYS A 184 -32.48 30.91 26.83
N LEU A 185 -31.92 29.71 26.99
CA LEU A 185 -31.83 28.98 28.24
C LEU A 185 -30.37 28.96 28.68
N THR A 186 -30.14 28.84 29.98
CA THR A 186 -28.80 28.54 30.52
C THR A 186 -28.59 27.03 30.51
N TRP A 187 -27.59 26.57 29.77
CA TRP A 187 -27.29 25.15 29.57
C TRP A 187 -26.11 24.74 30.44
N VAL A 188 -26.14 23.50 30.91
CA VAL A 188 -25.08 22.82 31.64
C VAL A 188 -24.57 21.67 30.76
N CYS A 189 -23.26 21.57 30.61
CA CYS A 189 -22.68 20.51 29.80
C CYS A 189 -22.88 19.15 30.49
N PRO A 190 -23.31 18.11 29.76
CA PRO A 190 -23.43 16.77 30.33
C PRO A 190 -22.07 16.13 30.68
N VAL A 191 -20.95 16.67 30.16
CA VAL A 191 -19.60 16.14 30.40
C VAL A 191 -18.92 16.81 31.61
N ASP A 192 -19.13 18.11 31.80
CA ASP A 192 -18.53 18.88 32.90
C ASP A 192 -19.50 19.97 33.33
N SER A 193 -20.06 19.85 34.54
CA SER A 193 -21.07 20.78 35.05
C SER A 193 -20.55 22.20 35.24
N ARG A 194 -19.23 22.41 35.24
CA ARG A 194 -18.61 23.74 35.27
C ARG A 194 -18.75 24.48 33.93
N HIS A 195 -19.05 23.76 32.85
CA HIS A 195 -19.33 24.37 31.56
C HIS A 195 -20.80 24.81 31.49
N THR A 196 -21.03 26.08 31.81
CA THR A 196 -22.34 26.72 31.69
C THR A 196 -22.33 27.77 30.57
N TRP A 197 -23.41 27.85 29.79
CA TRP A 197 -23.54 28.85 28.72
C TRP A 197 -24.99 29.14 28.34
N ASP A 198 -25.26 30.35 27.87
CA ASP A 198 -26.58 30.73 27.36
C ASP A 198 -26.67 30.49 25.85
N ALA A 199 -27.73 29.79 25.41
CA ALA A 199 -28.01 29.55 24.00
C ALA A 199 -29.51 29.42 23.72
N ALA A 200 -29.94 29.76 22.50
CA ALA A 200 -31.33 29.61 22.10
C ALA A 200 -31.70 28.13 21.96
N VAL A 201 -32.98 27.79 22.23
CA VAL A 201 -33.46 26.41 22.14
C VAL A 201 -33.28 25.84 20.74
N PHE A 202 -33.64 26.61 19.70
CA PHE A 202 -33.53 26.12 18.31
C PHE A 202 -32.07 25.84 17.90
N ASP A 203 -31.09 26.60 18.40
CA ASP A 203 -29.66 26.37 18.12
C ASP A 203 -29.20 25.02 18.70
N ARG A 204 -29.68 24.70 19.90
CA ARG A 204 -29.35 23.46 20.62
C ARG A 204 -29.99 22.24 19.96
N VAL A 205 -31.24 22.38 19.54
CA VAL A 205 -31.96 21.35 18.76
C VAL A 205 -31.30 21.13 17.39
N SER A 206 -30.72 22.18 16.79
CA SER A 206 -29.95 22.08 15.54
C SER A 206 -28.57 21.41 15.71
N GLY A 207 -28.19 21.01 16.93
CA GLY A 207 -26.96 20.28 17.21
C GLY A 207 -25.78 21.11 17.73
N ASN A 208 -25.95 22.41 17.97
CA ASN A 208 -24.87 23.24 18.53
C ASN A 208 -24.59 22.86 19.99
N GLY A 209 -23.50 22.12 20.23
CA GLY A 209 -23.11 21.59 21.54
C GLY A 209 -22.52 22.60 22.54
N CYS A 210 -21.86 22.08 23.57
CA CYS A 210 -21.14 22.88 24.56
C CYS A 210 -19.95 23.64 23.92
N PRO A 211 -19.89 24.98 24.00
CA PRO A 211 -18.83 25.78 23.39
C PRO A 211 -17.48 25.60 24.10
N ALA A 212 -17.47 25.26 25.40
CA ALA A 212 -16.24 24.98 26.15
C ALA A 212 -15.60 23.66 25.69
N CYS A 213 -16.38 22.59 25.50
CA CYS A 213 -15.90 21.33 24.93
C CYS A 213 -15.43 21.49 23.48
N ALA A 214 -16.10 22.32 22.70
CA ALA A 214 -15.71 22.62 21.32
C ALA A 214 -14.47 23.55 21.22
N GLY A 215 -14.06 24.18 22.32
CA GLY A 215 -12.91 25.09 22.40
C GLY A 215 -13.21 26.52 21.93
N TYR A 216 -14.47 26.91 21.86
CA TYR A 216 -14.90 28.28 21.53
C TYR A 216 -15.06 29.17 22.78
N LEU A 217 -15.28 28.58 23.95
CA LEU A 217 -15.36 29.28 25.23
C LEU A 217 -14.22 28.81 26.17
N THR A 218 -13.50 29.76 26.75
CA THR A 218 -12.48 29.49 27.78
C THR A 218 -13.04 29.82 29.16
N ILE A 219 -12.88 28.89 30.09
CA ILE A 219 -13.25 28.98 31.49
C ILE A 219 -11.96 28.79 32.30
N GLN A 220 -11.53 29.87 32.94
CA GLN A 220 -10.30 29.90 33.74
C GLN A 220 -10.38 28.88 34.89
N GLY A 221 -9.30 28.14 35.11
CA GLY A 221 -9.22 27.06 36.09
C GLY A 221 -9.90 25.75 35.66
N VAL A 222 -10.47 25.68 34.45
CA VAL A 222 -11.20 24.51 33.96
C VAL A 222 -10.63 24.00 32.64
N ASN A 223 -10.72 24.79 31.57
CA ASN A 223 -10.29 24.38 30.23
C ASN A 223 -9.27 25.34 29.59
N ASP A 224 -8.73 26.28 30.37
CA ASP A 224 -7.64 27.14 29.92
C ASP A 224 -6.33 26.35 29.71
N LEU A 225 -5.42 26.94 28.94
CA LEU A 225 -4.18 26.31 28.52
C LEU A 225 -3.25 26.05 29.71
N ALA A 226 -3.19 26.97 30.68
CA ALA A 226 -2.31 26.82 31.85
C ALA A 226 -2.75 25.64 32.73
N THR A 227 -4.06 25.49 32.95
CA THR A 227 -4.65 24.40 33.73
C THR A 227 -4.53 23.05 33.02
N THR A 228 -4.85 23.00 31.72
CA THR A 228 -4.92 21.72 30.99
C THR A 228 -3.56 21.26 30.42
N HIS A 229 -2.63 22.18 30.18
CA HIS A 229 -1.32 21.90 29.58
C HIS A 229 -0.17 22.52 30.38
N PRO A 230 -0.02 22.18 31.68
CA PRO A 230 1.02 22.77 32.53
C PRO A 230 2.44 22.54 32.00
N HIS A 231 2.67 21.41 31.31
CA HIS A 231 3.95 21.09 30.67
C HIS A 231 4.37 22.12 29.61
N LEU A 232 3.41 22.77 28.92
CA LEU A 232 3.69 23.81 27.93
C LEU A 232 4.12 25.14 28.58
N MET A 233 3.81 25.35 29.86
CA MET A 233 4.15 26.60 30.56
C MET A 233 5.65 26.76 30.72
N HIS A 234 6.40 25.65 30.82
CA HIS A 234 7.86 25.66 30.83
C HIS A 234 8.48 26.16 29.51
N GLU A 235 7.71 26.09 28.42
CA GLU A 235 8.13 26.57 27.11
C GLU A 235 7.47 27.89 26.70
N TRP A 236 6.55 28.42 27.51
CA TRP A 236 5.87 29.67 27.22
C TRP A 236 6.85 30.83 27.34
N SER A 237 6.97 31.65 26.29
CA SER A 237 7.89 32.78 26.33
C SER A 237 7.33 33.94 27.18
N PRO A 238 8.16 34.57 28.03
CA PRO A 238 7.77 35.80 28.75
C PRO A 238 7.44 36.99 27.84
N SER A 239 7.78 36.94 26.55
CA SER A 239 7.48 38.02 25.59
C SER A 239 6.04 37.99 25.05
N ASN A 240 5.27 36.95 25.38
CA ASN A 240 3.89 36.82 24.93
C ASN A 240 2.98 37.84 25.63
N LYS A 241 2.10 38.49 24.86
CA LYS A 241 1.10 39.43 25.39
C LYS A 241 -0.18 38.75 25.90
N VAL A 242 -0.42 37.52 25.47
CA VAL A 242 -1.61 36.74 25.85
C VAL A 242 -1.29 35.93 27.09
N ASP A 243 -2.20 35.95 28.07
CA ASP A 243 -2.10 35.13 29.28
C ASP A 243 -2.64 33.72 29.00
N PRO A 244 -1.85 32.65 29.22
CA PRO A 244 -2.28 31.27 28.98
C PRO A 244 -3.48 30.83 29.82
N SER A 245 -3.80 31.51 30.93
CA SER A 245 -5.00 31.25 31.73
C SER A 245 -6.29 31.83 31.13
N THR A 246 -6.19 32.64 30.07
CA THR A 246 -7.33 33.28 29.39
C THR A 246 -7.69 32.63 28.05
N ILE A 247 -6.86 31.70 27.56
CA ILE A 247 -7.04 30.99 26.29
C ILE A 247 -7.10 29.48 26.53
N ASN A 248 -7.75 28.75 25.63
CA ASN A 248 -7.81 27.28 25.68
C ASN A 248 -6.87 26.62 24.66
N ALA A 249 -6.74 25.30 24.74
CA ALA A 249 -5.94 24.47 23.83
C ALA A 249 -6.35 24.51 22.33
N GLY A 250 -7.48 25.13 22.00
CA GLY A 250 -7.97 25.36 20.64
C GLY A 250 -7.51 26.69 20.03
N PHE A 251 -6.85 27.56 20.78
CA PHE A 251 -6.42 28.90 20.37
C PHE A 251 -5.53 28.85 19.11
N ARG A 252 -5.90 29.64 18.10
CA ARG A 252 -5.38 29.49 16.72
C ARG A 252 -4.26 30.46 16.36
N GLU A 253 -3.90 31.38 17.25
CA GLU A 253 -2.85 32.35 16.97
C GLU A 253 -1.46 31.81 17.33
N LYS A 254 -0.44 32.44 16.73
CA LYS A 254 0.97 32.16 17.01
C LYS A 254 1.41 32.91 18.25
N VAL A 255 2.14 32.22 19.12
CA VAL A 255 2.83 32.79 20.27
C VAL A 255 4.30 32.36 20.24
N ALA A 256 5.14 33.08 20.96
CA ALA A 256 6.56 32.77 21.09
C ALA A 256 6.77 31.64 22.11
N TRP A 257 7.62 30.69 21.76
CA TRP A 257 8.01 29.54 22.58
C TRP A 257 9.52 29.49 22.77
N LYS A 258 9.96 28.92 23.88
CA LYS A 258 11.35 28.64 24.20
C LYS A 258 11.50 27.18 24.61
N CYS A 259 12.15 26.36 23.79
CA CYS A 259 12.37 24.95 24.18
C CYS A 259 13.46 24.83 25.26
N SER A 260 13.56 23.65 25.87
CA SER A 260 14.58 23.33 26.89
C SER A 260 16.04 23.55 26.44
N LYS A 261 16.33 23.41 25.14
CA LYS A 261 17.66 23.73 24.55
C LYS A 261 17.89 25.23 24.28
N GLY A 262 16.96 26.08 24.69
CA GLY A 262 17.06 27.55 24.55
C GLY A 262 16.62 28.13 23.22
N HIS A 263 16.27 27.32 22.22
CA HIS A 263 15.80 27.82 20.93
C HIS A 263 14.46 28.57 21.04
N MET A 264 14.41 29.76 20.45
CA MET A 264 13.20 30.59 20.33
C MET A 264 12.48 30.33 19.00
N PHE A 265 11.16 30.17 19.03
CA PHE A 265 10.36 29.95 17.82
C PHE A 265 8.89 30.34 18.01
N ASP A 266 8.24 30.74 16.92
CA ASP A 266 6.80 31.00 16.91
C ASP A 266 6.02 29.73 16.57
N GLY A 267 4.94 29.49 17.30
CA GLY A 267 4.10 28.30 17.12
C GLY A 267 2.65 28.57 17.49
N ILE A 268 1.73 27.93 16.77
CA ILE A 268 0.29 28.01 17.06
C ILE A 268 -0.03 27.18 18.31
N VAL A 269 -0.70 27.76 19.29
CA VAL A 269 -1.08 27.10 20.57
C VAL A 269 -1.80 25.78 20.32
N ARG A 270 -2.81 25.76 19.44
CA ARG A 270 -3.54 24.53 19.08
C ARG A 270 -2.65 23.40 18.58
N HIS A 271 -1.59 23.70 17.82
CA HIS A 271 -0.69 22.67 17.30
C HIS A 271 0.23 22.13 18.40
N ARG A 272 0.67 22.99 19.31
CA ARG A 272 1.43 22.59 20.50
C ARG A 272 0.59 21.70 21.42
N ALA A 273 -0.60 22.15 21.78
CA ALA A 273 -1.48 21.45 22.71
C ALA A 273 -1.99 20.10 22.18
N ARG A 274 -2.34 20.01 20.88
CA ARG A 274 -2.98 18.79 20.32
C ARG A 274 -2.05 17.84 19.58
N ARG A 275 -0.94 18.33 19.01
CA ARG A 275 -0.03 17.52 18.15
C ARG A 275 1.38 17.46 18.69
N ASP A 276 1.62 18.03 19.86
CA ASP A 276 2.94 18.18 20.48
C ASP A 276 4.01 18.64 19.47
N SER A 277 3.67 19.69 18.71
CA SER A 277 4.56 20.19 17.66
C SER A 277 5.79 20.88 18.28
N GLY A 278 6.81 20.10 18.62
CA GLY A 278 8.03 20.59 19.28
C GLY A 278 8.87 21.56 18.45
N CYS A 279 10.01 21.95 19.02
CA CYS A 279 10.90 22.96 18.44
C CYS A 279 11.38 22.58 17.03
N PRO A 280 11.19 23.46 16.02
CA PRO A 280 11.57 23.18 14.63
C PRO A 280 13.09 23.05 14.45
N VAL A 281 13.89 23.67 15.31
CA VAL A 281 15.36 23.52 15.31
C VAL A 281 15.73 22.12 15.82
N CYS A 282 15.19 21.72 16.98
CA CYS A 282 15.45 20.38 17.53
C CYS A 282 14.98 19.26 16.59
N GLN A 283 13.90 19.47 15.83
CA GLN A 283 13.36 18.49 14.88
C GLN A 283 14.05 18.51 13.50
N GLY A 284 15.00 19.41 13.26
CA GLY A 284 15.67 19.56 11.96
C GLY A 284 14.79 20.16 10.85
N LYS A 285 13.64 20.75 11.20
CA LYS A 285 12.75 21.46 10.26
C LYS A 285 13.24 22.86 9.92
N LYS A 286 14.01 23.48 10.82
CA LYS A 286 14.73 24.75 10.62
C LYS A 286 16.20 24.52 10.95
N ILE A 287 17.08 24.81 10.00
CA ILE A 287 18.54 24.67 10.17
C ILE A 287 19.13 26.00 10.63
N VAL A 288 19.96 25.91 11.67
CA VAL A 288 20.73 26.99 12.27
C VAL A 288 22.18 26.53 12.23
N LYS A 289 22.99 27.23 11.41
CA LYS A 289 24.41 26.95 11.23
C LYS A 289 25.16 27.02 12.57
N GLY A 290 26.00 26.03 12.83
CA GLY A 290 26.75 25.84 14.07
C GLY A 290 25.93 25.29 15.24
N VAL A 291 24.69 24.82 15.00
CA VAL A 291 23.81 24.30 16.05
C VAL A 291 23.28 22.92 15.69
N ASN A 292 22.61 22.78 14.55
CA ASN A 292 21.92 21.54 14.16
C ASN A 292 22.14 21.12 12.70
N ASP A 293 23.14 21.69 12.04
CA ASP A 293 23.53 21.31 10.68
C ASP A 293 24.45 20.08 10.63
N LEU A 294 24.48 19.42 9.47
CA LEU A 294 25.25 18.21 9.22
C LEU A 294 26.76 18.44 9.35
N ALA A 295 27.28 19.58 8.88
CA ALA A 295 28.70 19.88 8.98
C ALA A 295 29.18 20.00 10.42
N HIS A 296 28.41 20.67 11.27
CA HIS A 296 28.73 20.83 12.68
C HIS A 296 28.60 19.52 13.48
N LEU A 297 27.51 18.77 13.26
CA LEU A 297 27.22 17.57 14.05
C LEU A 297 27.92 16.30 13.56
N ARG A 298 28.27 16.21 12.27
CA ARG A 298 28.90 15.04 11.62
C ARG A 298 29.97 15.48 10.62
N PRO A 299 31.11 16.01 11.10
CA PRO A 299 32.21 16.44 10.24
C PRO A 299 32.78 15.29 9.39
N ASP A 300 32.69 14.04 9.88
CA ASP A 300 33.08 12.82 9.18
C ASP A 300 32.24 12.57 7.91
N LEU A 301 30.93 12.84 7.98
CA LEU A 301 30.04 12.73 6.82
C LEU A 301 30.17 13.95 5.91
N ALA A 302 30.35 15.14 6.49
CA ALA A 302 30.56 16.36 5.72
C ALA A 302 31.84 16.30 4.87
N ALA A 303 32.88 15.62 5.34
CA ALA A 303 34.09 15.35 4.56
C ALA A 303 33.83 14.49 3.30
N GLN A 304 32.78 13.67 3.31
CA GLN A 304 32.37 12.82 2.18
C GLN A 304 31.30 13.50 1.30
N TRP A 305 30.99 14.77 1.54
CA TRP A 305 29.98 15.51 0.76
C TRP A 305 30.56 15.92 -0.59
N SER A 306 29.90 15.57 -1.70
CA SER A 306 30.34 15.99 -3.04
C SER A 306 30.27 17.51 -3.19
N ALA A 307 31.29 18.10 -3.82
CA ALA A 307 31.31 19.51 -4.18
C ALA A 307 30.25 19.86 -5.24
N ASP A 308 29.74 18.87 -5.98
CA ASP A 308 28.74 19.03 -7.03
C ASP A 308 27.30 19.17 -6.48
N ASN A 309 27.11 19.02 -5.16
CA ASN A 309 25.82 19.24 -4.53
C ASN A 309 25.43 20.73 -4.55
N SER A 310 24.17 21.01 -4.88
CA SER A 310 23.61 22.37 -4.86
C SER A 310 23.50 23.01 -3.47
N GLN A 311 23.59 22.21 -2.40
CA GLN A 311 23.53 22.69 -1.01
C GLN A 311 24.80 22.30 -0.27
N SER A 312 25.30 23.24 0.55
CA SER A 312 26.38 22.99 1.50
C SER A 312 25.89 22.17 2.70
N PRO A 313 26.73 21.27 3.27
CA PRO A 313 26.35 20.45 4.42
C PRO A 313 26.04 21.27 5.68
N ASP A 314 26.49 22.53 5.77
CA ASP A 314 26.15 23.46 6.88
C ASP A 314 24.71 24.03 6.81
N ASN A 315 23.96 23.68 5.76
CA ASN A 315 22.54 24.03 5.58
C ASN A 315 21.64 22.78 5.49
N VAL A 316 22.14 21.61 5.88
CA VAL A 316 21.44 20.33 5.76
C VAL A 316 21.19 19.71 7.13
N ALA A 317 19.96 19.23 7.35
CA ALA A 317 19.59 18.47 8.54
C ALA A 317 20.18 17.05 8.51
N LEU A 318 20.58 16.51 9.66
CA LEU A 318 20.98 15.09 9.79
C LEU A 318 19.91 14.12 9.29
N ASN A 319 18.62 14.41 9.54
CA ASN A 319 17.48 13.60 9.16
C ASN A 319 16.89 13.97 7.78
N SER A 320 17.64 14.70 6.95
CA SER A 320 17.19 15.05 5.60
C SER A 320 17.01 13.79 4.75
N ASN A 321 15.83 13.67 4.13
CA ASN A 321 15.51 12.62 3.14
C ASN A 321 15.75 13.09 1.70
N ARG A 322 16.34 14.27 1.50
CA ARG A 322 16.79 14.71 0.18
C ARG A 322 18.09 13.99 -0.16
N LYS A 323 18.17 13.38 -1.34
CA LYS A 323 19.39 12.72 -1.80
C LYS A 323 20.47 13.78 -2.01
N ALA A 324 21.66 13.46 -1.55
CA ALA A 324 22.89 14.17 -1.85
C ALA A 324 23.87 13.18 -2.49
N GLU A 325 24.78 13.71 -3.28
CA GLU A 325 25.91 12.94 -3.79
C GLU A 325 27.04 12.92 -2.76
N TRP A 326 27.63 11.75 -2.59
CA TRP A 326 28.72 11.50 -1.65
C TRP A 326 29.92 10.95 -2.40
N VAL A 327 31.11 11.25 -1.89
CA VAL A 327 32.39 10.78 -2.43
C VAL A 327 33.17 10.12 -1.29
N CYS A 328 33.71 8.92 -1.52
CA CYS A 328 34.55 8.24 -0.55
C CYS A 328 36.03 8.51 -0.82
N ASP A 329 36.91 8.12 0.10
CA ASP A 329 38.36 8.28 -0.02
C ASP A 329 38.94 7.62 -1.29
N ASP A 330 38.34 6.51 -1.75
CA ASP A 330 38.71 5.83 -3.02
C ASP A 330 38.19 6.56 -4.28
N GLY A 331 37.52 7.70 -4.15
CA GLY A 331 37.00 8.51 -5.26
C GLY A 331 35.67 8.06 -5.87
N HIS A 332 35.05 6.98 -5.37
CA HIS A 332 33.73 6.56 -5.86
C HIS A 332 32.64 7.53 -5.43
N THR A 333 31.72 7.83 -6.35
CA THR A 333 30.54 8.67 -6.08
C THR A 333 29.27 7.82 -5.94
N TRP A 334 28.36 8.22 -5.05
CA TRP A 334 27.04 7.61 -4.95
C TRP A 334 25.99 8.55 -4.37
N LEU A 335 24.72 8.28 -4.69
CA LEU A 335 23.58 9.03 -4.14
C LEU A 335 23.03 8.34 -2.89
N SER A 336 22.91 9.09 -1.81
CA SER A 336 22.22 8.65 -0.59
C SER A 336 21.64 9.84 0.17
N THR A 337 20.68 9.59 1.06
CA THR A 337 20.13 10.64 1.92
C THR A 337 20.96 10.78 3.20
N PRO A 338 21.20 11.99 3.73
CA PRO A 338 21.85 12.19 5.04
C PRO A 338 21.24 11.34 6.16
N ASN A 339 19.91 11.23 6.20
CA ASN A 339 19.21 10.42 7.20
C ASN A 339 19.70 8.96 7.22
N TRP A 340 19.80 8.34 6.04
CA TRP A 340 20.31 6.98 5.89
C TRP A 340 21.78 6.81 6.26
N ARG A 341 22.61 7.82 5.95
CA ARG A 341 24.03 7.83 6.31
C ARG A 341 24.20 7.91 7.83
N VAL A 342 23.41 8.75 8.50
CA VAL A 342 23.47 8.96 9.95
C VAL A 342 22.87 7.77 10.72
N GLN A 343 21.69 7.30 10.33
CA GLN A 343 20.94 6.28 11.06
C GLN A 343 21.53 4.87 10.89
N TYR A 344 21.95 4.51 9.68
CA TYR A 344 22.36 3.14 9.36
C TYR A 344 23.86 2.99 9.09
N GLY A 345 24.62 4.09 9.14
CA GLY A 345 26.07 4.05 8.86
C GLY A 345 26.39 3.54 7.45
N THR A 346 25.46 3.68 6.50
CA THR A 346 25.69 3.23 5.12
C THR A 346 26.88 3.95 4.51
N GLY A 347 27.73 3.21 3.78
CA GLY A 347 28.93 3.72 3.13
C GLY A 347 28.86 3.62 1.61
N CYS A 348 30.01 3.71 0.95
CA CYS A 348 30.11 3.53 -0.49
C CYS A 348 29.65 2.11 -0.90
N PRO A 349 28.63 1.97 -1.75
CA PRO A 349 28.13 0.66 -2.17
C PRO A 349 29.17 -0.13 -2.98
N THR A 350 30.03 0.55 -3.74
CA THR A 350 31.13 -0.06 -4.49
C THR A 350 32.17 -0.67 -3.55
N CYS A 351 32.57 0.07 -2.50
CA CYS A 351 33.50 -0.45 -1.49
C CYS A 351 32.85 -1.56 -0.64
N ALA A 352 31.53 -1.49 -0.39
CA ALA A 352 30.79 -2.54 0.30
C ALA A 352 30.65 -3.83 -0.54
N ALA A 353 30.41 -3.72 -1.86
CA ALA A 353 30.33 -4.87 -2.76
C ALA A 353 31.66 -5.66 -2.81
N LYS A 354 32.80 -4.96 -2.71
CA LYS A 354 34.13 -5.60 -2.57
C LYS A 354 34.27 -6.48 -1.32
N LYS A 355 33.43 -6.31 -0.29
CA LYS A 355 33.45 -7.13 0.94
C LYS A 355 32.69 -8.46 0.82
N PHE A 356 31.91 -8.69 -0.25
CA PHE A 356 31.09 -9.90 -0.43
C PHE A 356 31.64 -10.89 -1.46
N VAL A 357 32.70 -10.52 -2.19
CA VAL A 357 33.41 -11.39 -3.14
C VAL A 357 34.65 -11.94 -2.45
N SER A 358 34.87 -13.26 -2.48
CA SER A 358 36.03 -13.86 -1.80
C SER A 358 37.35 -13.48 -2.49
N ASP A 359 38.45 -13.43 -1.73
CA ASP A 359 39.79 -13.17 -2.30
C ASP A 359 40.12 -14.17 -3.42
N GLY A 360 39.78 -15.44 -3.23
CA GLY A 360 40.02 -16.50 -4.21
C GLY A 360 39.21 -16.33 -5.51
N GLU A 361 37.93 -15.92 -5.42
CA GLU A 361 37.13 -15.62 -6.61
C GLU A 361 37.75 -14.48 -7.42
N ARG A 362 38.22 -13.42 -6.75
CA ARG A 362 38.93 -12.31 -7.41
C ARG A 362 40.22 -12.78 -8.07
N GLU A 363 41.01 -13.61 -7.39
CA GLU A 363 42.23 -14.17 -7.98
C GLU A 363 41.95 -15.00 -9.23
N VAL A 364 40.87 -15.78 -9.25
CA VAL A 364 40.47 -16.55 -10.45
C VAL A 364 40.00 -15.61 -11.56
N LEU A 365 39.20 -14.59 -11.25
CA LEU A 365 38.75 -13.60 -12.22
C LEU A 365 39.93 -12.86 -12.87
N ASP A 366 40.87 -12.40 -12.06
CA ASP A 366 42.09 -11.71 -12.52
C ASP A 366 42.97 -12.66 -13.33
N PHE A 367 43.10 -13.91 -12.91
CA PHE A 367 43.78 -14.94 -13.67
C PHE A 367 43.16 -15.12 -15.06
N VAL A 368 41.83 -15.29 -15.16
CA VAL A 368 41.12 -15.47 -16.43
C VAL A 368 41.35 -14.28 -17.36
N ARG A 369 41.22 -13.06 -16.83
CA ARG A 369 41.49 -11.81 -17.57
C ARG A 369 42.93 -11.71 -18.04
N SER A 370 43.90 -12.12 -17.21
CA SER A 370 45.31 -12.10 -17.57
C SER A 370 45.66 -13.08 -18.69
N VAL A 371 44.99 -14.24 -18.73
CA VAL A 371 45.24 -15.30 -19.72
C VAL A 371 44.59 -15.00 -21.06
N ARG A 372 43.41 -14.36 -21.06
CA ARG A 372 42.66 -13.97 -22.26
C ARG A 372 42.19 -12.50 -22.16
N PRO A 373 43.12 -11.52 -22.26
CA PRO A 373 42.77 -10.10 -22.20
C PRO A 373 41.93 -9.65 -23.41
N ASP A 374 41.89 -10.47 -24.46
CA ASP A 374 41.12 -10.25 -25.68
C ASP A 374 39.62 -10.62 -25.55
N LEU A 375 39.23 -11.33 -24.48
CA LEU A 375 37.85 -11.76 -24.27
C LEU A 375 37.09 -10.87 -23.29
N ARG A 376 35.77 -10.83 -23.45
CA ARG A 376 34.88 -10.23 -22.44
C ARG A 376 34.77 -11.18 -21.25
N VAL A 377 35.14 -10.69 -20.06
CA VAL A 377 35.10 -11.46 -18.81
C VAL A 377 34.35 -10.69 -17.73
N GLU A 378 33.20 -11.21 -17.34
CA GLU A 378 32.29 -10.62 -16.36
C GLU A 378 32.39 -11.38 -15.03
N GLY A 379 32.56 -10.64 -13.93
CA GLY A 379 32.42 -11.19 -12.58
C GLY A 379 31.02 -10.95 -12.04
N THR A 380 30.52 -11.83 -11.17
CA THR A 380 29.21 -11.71 -10.51
C THR A 380 28.06 -11.52 -11.53
N TYR A 381 27.97 -12.42 -12.51
CA TYR A 381 27.03 -12.36 -13.62
C TYR A 381 25.63 -12.88 -13.21
N ARG A 382 24.58 -12.07 -13.42
CA ARG A 382 23.21 -12.38 -12.95
C ARG A 382 22.14 -12.38 -14.04
N GLN A 383 22.54 -12.42 -15.31
CA GLN A 383 21.59 -12.32 -16.44
C GLN A 383 21.20 -13.69 -17.04
N LEU A 384 21.82 -14.79 -16.59
CA LEU A 384 21.43 -16.14 -17.03
C LEU A 384 20.13 -16.58 -16.35
N ALA A 385 19.08 -16.84 -17.12
CA ALA A 385 17.80 -17.26 -16.56
C ALA A 385 17.92 -18.59 -15.80
N GLY A 386 17.24 -18.72 -14.66
CA GLY A 386 17.29 -19.93 -13.83
C GLY A 386 18.53 -20.10 -12.96
N VAL A 387 19.54 -19.22 -13.09
CA VAL A 387 20.70 -19.17 -12.19
C VAL A 387 20.72 -17.81 -11.50
N ARG A 388 20.79 -17.81 -10.16
CA ARG A 388 20.82 -16.55 -9.39
C ARG A 388 22.05 -15.70 -9.71
N GLU A 389 23.19 -16.35 -9.83
CA GLU A 389 24.49 -15.72 -10.06
C GLU A 389 25.49 -16.73 -10.60
N LEU A 390 26.36 -16.31 -11.50
CA LEU A 390 27.59 -16.97 -11.92
C LEU A 390 28.78 -16.14 -11.47
N ASP A 391 29.76 -16.74 -10.79
CA ASP A 391 30.90 -15.99 -10.25
C ASP A 391 31.72 -15.35 -11.38
N ILE A 392 31.98 -16.09 -12.45
CA ILE A 392 32.65 -15.60 -13.66
C ILE A 392 31.95 -16.14 -14.91
N TYR A 393 31.62 -15.25 -15.84
CA TYR A 393 31.05 -15.59 -17.14
C TYR A 393 31.87 -15.00 -18.29
N ILE A 394 32.12 -15.81 -19.31
CA ILE A 394 32.90 -15.48 -20.51
C ILE A 394 32.00 -15.72 -21.72
N PRO A 395 31.24 -14.69 -22.16
CA PRO A 395 30.23 -14.83 -23.22
C PRO A 395 30.82 -15.37 -24.53
N ASP A 396 32.02 -14.91 -24.92
CA ASP A 396 32.68 -15.28 -26.18
C ASP A 396 32.97 -16.78 -26.31
N LEU A 397 33.05 -17.50 -25.19
CA LEU A 397 33.31 -18.94 -25.16
C LEU A 397 32.11 -19.76 -24.70
N ASN A 398 30.98 -19.12 -24.35
CA ASN A 398 29.88 -19.74 -23.62
C ASN A 398 30.38 -20.54 -22.41
N LEU A 399 31.31 -19.95 -21.64
CA LEU A 399 31.97 -20.60 -20.50
C LEU A 399 31.66 -19.82 -19.22
N ALA A 400 31.27 -20.55 -18.18
CA ALA A 400 31.09 -20.05 -16.83
C ALA A 400 32.02 -20.80 -15.85
N ILE A 401 32.48 -20.10 -14.82
CA ILE A 401 33.36 -20.63 -13.77
C ILE A 401 32.77 -20.24 -12.41
N GLU A 402 32.63 -21.24 -11.53
CA GLU A 402 32.20 -21.09 -10.14
C GLU A 402 33.35 -21.37 -9.19
N TYR A 403 33.56 -20.46 -8.25
CA TYR A 403 34.48 -20.55 -7.13
C TYR A 403 33.70 -20.88 -5.85
N ASN A 404 33.56 -22.17 -5.56
CA ASN A 404 32.70 -22.62 -4.48
C ASN A 404 33.48 -22.77 -3.17
N GLY A 405 33.10 -22.03 -2.13
CA GLY A 405 33.62 -22.24 -0.78
C GLY A 405 33.10 -23.56 -0.19
N ALA A 406 33.95 -24.57 0.01
CA ALA A 406 33.52 -25.91 0.40
C ALA A 406 32.68 -25.93 1.70
N TYR A 407 32.94 -25.00 2.63
CA TYR A 407 32.13 -24.84 3.84
C TYR A 407 30.70 -24.33 3.54
N TYR A 408 30.58 -23.24 2.78
CA TYR A 408 29.30 -22.59 2.45
C TYR A 408 28.47 -23.38 1.42
N HIS A 409 29.10 -24.34 0.74
CA HIS A 409 28.48 -25.26 -0.20
C HIS A 409 28.27 -26.66 0.38
N SER A 410 28.40 -26.80 1.69
CA SER A 410 28.14 -28.05 2.39
C SER A 410 26.65 -28.28 2.65
N GLU A 411 26.31 -29.49 3.10
CA GLU A 411 24.94 -29.93 3.41
C GLU A 411 24.22 -29.05 4.47
N TRP A 412 24.95 -28.19 5.17
CA TRP A 412 24.37 -27.21 6.10
C TRP A 412 23.69 -26.03 5.41
N PHE A 413 24.10 -25.71 4.19
CA PHE A 413 23.66 -24.49 3.50
C PHE A 413 23.10 -24.76 2.11
N ARG A 414 23.37 -25.94 1.54
CA ARG A 414 22.95 -26.34 0.19
C ARG A 414 22.39 -27.76 0.23
N ASP A 415 21.39 -27.99 -0.61
CA ASP A 415 20.91 -29.34 -0.89
C ASP A 415 21.94 -30.14 -1.70
N ASN A 416 21.70 -31.45 -1.83
CA ASN A 416 22.64 -32.38 -2.43
C ASN A 416 22.74 -32.22 -3.96
N ASP A 417 21.73 -31.63 -4.60
CA ASP A 417 21.63 -31.50 -6.05
C ASP A 417 22.02 -30.09 -6.54
N TYR A 418 22.27 -29.14 -5.65
CA TYR A 418 22.59 -27.74 -5.95
C TYR A 418 23.62 -27.55 -7.09
N HIS A 419 24.75 -28.25 -7.03
CA HIS A 419 25.80 -28.14 -8.06
C HIS A 419 25.41 -28.85 -9.36
N ARG A 420 24.60 -29.91 -9.26
CA ARG A 420 24.03 -30.67 -10.39
C ARG A 420 22.98 -29.83 -11.12
N ASP A 421 22.05 -29.22 -10.40
CA ASP A 421 21.01 -28.35 -10.95
C ASP A 421 21.62 -27.17 -11.67
N LYS A 422 22.60 -26.50 -11.05
CA LYS A 422 23.30 -25.37 -11.67
C LYS A 422 24.02 -25.78 -12.95
N PHE A 423 24.66 -26.96 -12.96
CA PHE A 423 25.27 -27.53 -14.16
C PHE A 423 24.23 -27.76 -15.27
N GLU A 424 23.10 -28.37 -14.95
CA GLU A 424 22.05 -28.70 -15.93
C GLU A 424 21.39 -27.44 -16.51
N VAL A 425 21.13 -26.43 -15.67
CA VAL A 425 20.57 -25.14 -16.13
C VAL A 425 21.54 -24.42 -17.08
N CYS A 426 22.85 -24.44 -16.78
CA CYS A 426 23.85 -23.86 -17.68
C CYS A 426 23.94 -24.66 -18.99
N ALA A 427 24.00 -25.99 -18.91
CA ALA A 427 24.10 -26.87 -20.07
C ALA A 427 22.88 -26.73 -20.99
N ALA A 428 21.67 -26.61 -20.44
CA ALA A 428 20.43 -26.38 -21.21
C ALA A 428 20.44 -25.06 -21.99
N GLN A 429 21.24 -24.08 -21.54
CA GLN A 429 21.44 -22.79 -22.20
C GLN A 429 22.70 -22.76 -23.08
N GLY A 430 23.34 -23.91 -23.31
CA GLY A 430 24.57 -24.00 -24.11
C GLY A 430 25.80 -23.42 -23.42
N VAL A 431 25.74 -23.15 -22.11
CA VAL A 431 26.84 -22.64 -21.31
C VAL A 431 27.58 -23.80 -20.64
N ARG A 432 28.87 -23.96 -20.95
CA ARG A 432 29.74 -24.89 -20.23
C ARG A 432 30.03 -24.32 -18.84
N LEU A 433 29.71 -25.06 -17.79
CA LEU A 433 30.01 -24.68 -16.42
C LEU A 433 31.20 -25.46 -15.86
N ILE A 434 32.19 -24.75 -15.32
CA ILE A 434 33.27 -25.32 -14.50
C ILE A 434 33.03 -24.94 -13.04
N GLN A 435 33.07 -25.90 -12.14
CA GLN A 435 32.79 -25.71 -10.71
C GLN A 435 33.96 -26.19 -9.87
N MET A 436 34.79 -25.25 -9.39
CA MET A 436 35.93 -25.60 -8.54
C MET A 436 35.60 -25.36 -7.07
N TRP A 437 36.29 -26.07 -6.19
CA TRP A 437 36.29 -25.76 -4.76
C TRP A 437 37.42 -24.78 -4.42
N ASP A 438 37.17 -23.92 -3.44
CA ASP A 438 38.18 -23.05 -2.83
C ASP A 438 39.44 -23.83 -2.40
N THR A 439 39.25 -25.01 -1.80
CA THR A 439 40.35 -25.90 -1.38
C THR A 439 41.21 -26.39 -2.55
N GLU A 440 40.61 -26.61 -3.73
CA GLU A 440 41.34 -27.00 -4.94
C GLU A 440 42.21 -25.84 -5.46
N TRP A 441 41.70 -24.60 -5.43
CA TRP A 441 42.48 -23.42 -5.79
C TRP A 441 43.66 -23.20 -4.84
N LEU A 442 43.42 -23.32 -3.52
CA LEU A 442 44.44 -23.09 -2.50
C LEU A 442 45.53 -24.17 -2.47
N GLN A 443 45.17 -25.44 -2.69
CA GLN A 443 46.09 -26.58 -2.51
C GLN A 443 46.68 -27.09 -3.83
N ARG A 444 45.98 -26.88 -4.96
CA ARG A 444 46.32 -27.45 -6.26
C ARG A 444 46.28 -26.42 -7.40
N ARG A 445 46.63 -25.17 -7.08
CA ARG A 445 46.60 -24.00 -7.99
C ARG A 445 47.14 -24.30 -9.38
N ALA A 446 48.33 -24.90 -9.49
CA ALA A 446 48.96 -25.19 -10.78
C ALA A 446 48.10 -26.10 -11.69
N VAL A 447 47.40 -27.08 -11.10
CA VAL A 447 46.50 -27.99 -11.84
C VAL A 447 45.23 -27.26 -12.28
N VAL A 448 44.66 -26.43 -11.40
CA VAL A 448 43.48 -25.62 -11.69
C VAL A 448 43.78 -24.62 -12.80
N GLU A 449 44.86 -23.84 -12.67
CA GLU A 449 45.27 -22.86 -13.69
C GLU A 449 45.50 -23.52 -15.05
N ARG A 450 46.15 -24.68 -15.11
CA ARG A 450 46.32 -25.44 -16.36
C ARG A 450 44.98 -25.87 -16.96
N THR A 451 44.05 -26.33 -16.12
CA THR A 451 42.71 -26.75 -16.55
C THR A 451 41.91 -25.56 -17.10
N LEU A 452 42.00 -24.40 -16.45
CA LEU A 452 41.38 -23.17 -16.91
C LEU A 452 42.02 -22.66 -18.21
N ARG A 453 43.36 -22.64 -18.34
CA ARG A 453 44.02 -22.30 -19.62
C ARG A 453 43.54 -23.17 -20.77
N ASN A 454 43.36 -24.47 -20.53
CA ASN A 454 42.80 -25.39 -21.51
C ASN A 454 41.35 -25.03 -21.87
N ALA A 455 40.49 -24.76 -20.88
CA ALA A 455 39.10 -24.36 -21.11
C ALA A 455 38.98 -23.02 -21.86
N LEU A 456 39.92 -22.11 -21.63
CA LEU A 456 40.04 -20.81 -22.29
C LEU A 456 40.71 -20.90 -23.68
N GLY A 457 41.14 -22.08 -24.14
CA GLY A 457 41.85 -22.24 -25.41
C GLY A 457 43.28 -21.64 -25.44
N ALA A 458 43.83 -21.24 -24.29
CA ALA A 458 45.08 -20.50 -24.17
C ALA A 458 46.34 -21.38 -23.97
N SER A 459 46.25 -22.68 -24.25
CA SER A 459 47.33 -23.65 -23.96
C SER A 459 48.39 -23.74 -25.06
N SER A 460 48.57 -22.71 -25.90
CA SER A 460 49.40 -22.77 -27.12
C SER A 460 50.92 -22.78 -26.87
N GLY A 461 51.40 -22.22 -25.75
CA GLY A 461 52.84 -22.12 -25.44
C GLY A 461 53.49 -23.43 -24.94
N ASP A 462 52.72 -24.31 -24.29
CA ASP A 462 53.21 -25.55 -23.66
C ASP A 462 52.44 -26.76 -24.20
N ARG A 463 52.80 -27.25 -25.39
CA ARG A 463 52.16 -28.42 -26.03
C ARG A 463 53.17 -29.49 -26.41
N VAL A 464 52.82 -30.75 -26.16
CA VAL A 464 53.53 -31.92 -26.67
C VAL A 464 52.56 -32.74 -27.52
N PHE A 465 52.81 -32.86 -28.82
CA PHE A 465 51.90 -33.61 -29.68
C PHE A 465 52.00 -35.12 -29.41
N ALA A 466 50.88 -35.82 -29.30
CA ALA A 466 50.90 -37.26 -29.02
C ALA A 466 51.68 -38.08 -30.07
N ARG A 467 51.79 -37.60 -31.32
CA ARG A 467 52.59 -38.27 -32.36
C ARG A 467 54.09 -38.32 -32.04
N THR A 468 54.61 -37.41 -31.22
CA THR A 468 56.04 -37.31 -30.89
C THR A 468 56.41 -38.03 -29.58
N THR A 469 55.46 -38.76 -28.97
CA THR A 469 55.69 -39.50 -27.73
C THR A 469 55.73 -41.00 -27.96
N SER A 470 56.26 -41.78 -27.01
CA SER A 470 56.10 -43.24 -26.95
C SER A 470 55.18 -43.61 -25.80
N ALA A 471 54.30 -44.59 -26.02
CA ALA A 471 53.42 -45.12 -24.98
C ALA A 471 54.05 -46.36 -24.33
N GLY A 472 53.87 -46.53 -23.02
CA GLY A 472 54.42 -47.69 -22.30
C GLY A 472 53.95 -47.78 -20.85
N LYS A 473 54.28 -48.90 -20.20
CA LYS A 473 53.99 -49.15 -18.78
C LYS A 473 54.77 -48.21 -17.87
N VAL A 474 54.14 -47.75 -16.79
CA VAL A 474 54.75 -46.89 -15.76
C VAL A 474 54.70 -47.61 -14.41
N SER A 475 55.78 -47.53 -13.64
CA SER A 475 55.81 -48.12 -12.30
C SER A 475 54.83 -47.39 -11.37
N ALA A 476 54.30 -48.11 -10.37
CA ALA A 476 53.33 -47.53 -9.45
C ALA A 476 53.86 -46.27 -8.74
N SER A 477 55.10 -46.25 -8.25
CA SER A 477 55.69 -45.08 -7.57
C SER A 477 55.67 -43.83 -8.46
N ILE A 478 56.23 -43.94 -9.67
CA ILE A 478 56.29 -42.82 -10.64
C ILE A 478 54.88 -42.37 -11.03
N ALA A 479 53.95 -43.32 -11.20
CA ALA A 479 52.57 -43.01 -11.55
C ALA A 479 51.83 -42.26 -10.43
N GLN A 480 52.01 -42.66 -9.17
CA GLN A 480 51.39 -41.99 -8.02
C GLN A 480 51.92 -40.55 -7.90
N GLU A 481 53.25 -40.36 -7.94
CA GLU A 481 53.87 -39.02 -7.92
C GLU A 481 53.36 -38.15 -9.07
N PHE A 482 53.27 -38.70 -10.29
CA PHE A 482 52.77 -37.98 -11.45
C PHE A 482 51.31 -37.58 -11.29
N LEU A 483 50.45 -38.49 -10.80
CA LEU A 483 49.03 -38.21 -10.61
C LEU A 483 48.79 -37.22 -9.46
N ASP A 484 49.53 -37.31 -8.36
CA ASP A 484 49.43 -36.36 -7.26
C ASP A 484 49.82 -34.95 -7.69
N ALA A 485 50.82 -34.82 -8.56
CA ALA A 485 51.23 -33.52 -9.09
C ALA A 485 50.28 -32.97 -10.17
N ASN A 486 49.58 -33.83 -10.92
CA ASN A 486 48.92 -33.42 -12.17
C ASN A 486 47.41 -33.67 -12.28
N HIS A 487 46.82 -34.43 -11.36
CA HIS A 487 45.38 -34.70 -11.32
C HIS A 487 44.72 -33.89 -10.20
N ILE A 488 43.53 -33.33 -10.46
CA ILE A 488 42.84 -32.48 -9.47
C ILE A 488 42.45 -33.25 -8.19
N GLN A 489 42.07 -34.52 -8.34
CA GLN A 489 41.78 -35.42 -7.21
C GLN A 489 43.02 -36.19 -6.70
N GLY A 490 44.22 -35.85 -7.18
CA GLY A 490 45.43 -36.61 -6.91
C GLY A 490 45.39 -38.06 -7.40
N ALA A 491 46.30 -38.86 -6.88
CA ALA A 491 46.45 -40.25 -7.25
C ALA A 491 45.33 -41.14 -6.69
N ALA A 492 45.17 -42.31 -7.29
CA ALA A 492 44.16 -43.28 -6.90
C ALA A 492 44.71 -44.71 -6.96
N SER A 493 44.03 -45.62 -6.24
CA SER A 493 44.28 -47.05 -6.34
C SER A 493 43.95 -47.54 -7.75
N ALA A 494 44.98 -48.01 -8.46
CA ALA A 494 44.90 -48.66 -9.76
C ALA A 494 45.82 -49.88 -9.78
N ALA A 495 45.49 -50.86 -10.61
CA ALA A 495 46.25 -52.11 -10.76
C ALA A 495 47.43 -51.93 -11.73
N SER A 496 47.26 -51.09 -12.76
CA SER A 496 48.28 -50.82 -13.76
C SER A 496 48.25 -49.37 -14.23
N PHE A 497 49.40 -48.89 -14.73
CA PHE A 497 49.58 -47.52 -15.19
C PHE A 497 50.31 -47.50 -16.53
N TYR A 498 49.85 -46.64 -17.42
CA TYR A 498 50.41 -46.46 -18.75
C TYR A 498 50.54 -44.98 -19.06
N GLY A 499 51.63 -44.59 -19.72
CA GLY A 499 51.93 -43.18 -19.93
C GLY A 499 52.63 -42.90 -21.24
N LEU A 500 52.63 -41.62 -21.62
CA LEU A 500 53.30 -41.10 -22.79
C LEU A 500 54.60 -40.42 -22.37
N ARG A 501 55.72 -40.79 -22.99
CA ARG A 501 57.03 -40.18 -22.78
C ARG A 501 57.49 -39.44 -24.03
N THR A 502 58.07 -38.27 -23.86
CA THR A 502 58.82 -37.57 -24.93
C THR A 502 60.12 -38.30 -25.24
N SER A 503 60.79 -37.92 -26.33
CA SER A 503 62.05 -38.55 -26.77
C SER A 503 63.18 -38.46 -25.75
N ASP A 504 63.17 -37.45 -24.87
CA ASP A 504 64.07 -37.28 -23.73
C ASP A 504 63.64 -38.07 -22.47
N GLY A 505 62.59 -38.89 -22.57
CA GLY A 505 62.12 -39.78 -21.50
C GLY A 505 61.13 -39.16 -20.52
N LYS A 506 60.82 -37.86 -20.63
CA LYS A 506 59.91 -37.14 -19.72
C LYS A 506 58.47 -37.62 -19.88
N LEU A 507 57.83 -37.99 -18.77
CA LEU A 507 56.43 -38.42 -18.71
C LEU A 507 55.50 -37.21 -18.85
N VAL A 508 54.60 -37.22 -19.83
CA VAL A 508 53.73 -36.08 -20.16
C VAL A 508 52.23 -36.36 -20.04
N ALA A 509 51.82 -37.62 -20.11
CA ALA A 509 50.44 -38.05 -19.90
C ALA A 509 50.42 -39.44 -19.26
N LEU A 510 49.39 -39.74 -18.47
CA LEU A 510 49.26 -41.02 -17.78
C LEU A 510 47.79 -41.41 -17.56
N VAL A 511 47.49 -42.69 -17.76
CA VAL A 511 46.24 -43.33 -17.36
C VAL A 511 46.49 -44.40 -16.29
N GLY A 512 45.61 -44.47 -15.30
CA GLY A 512 45.57 -45.54 -14.30
C GLY A 512 44.34 -46.41 -14.51
N LEU A 513 44.53 -47.73 -14.47
CA LEU A 513 43.50 -48.72 -14.80
C LEU A 513 43.21 -49.67 -13.63
N LYS A 514 41.95 -50.06 -13.48
CA LYS A 514 41.51 -51.00 -12.44
C LYS A 514 40.42 -51.94 -12.96
N SER A 515 40.55 -53.23 -12.69
CA SER A 515 39.51 -54.20 -13.03
C SER A 515 38.35 -54.14 -12.05
N HIS A 516 37.12 -54.18 -12.56
CA HIS A 516 35.91 -54.19 -11.74
C HIS A 516 34.78 -54.93 -12.47
N GLY A 517 34.26 -56.01 -11.87
CA GLY A 517 33.10 -56.73 -12.40
C GLY A 517 33.26 -57.28 -13.83
N GLY A 518 34.48 -57.62 -14.25
CA GLY A 518 34.79 -58.09 -15.61
C GLY A 518 35.12 -56.98 -16.62
N ASP A 519 34.98 -55.70 -16.24
CA ASP A 519 35.37 -54.55 -17.05
C ASP A 519 36.70 -53.95 -16.58
N VAL A 520 37.36 -53.17 -17.44
CA VAL A 520 38.50 -52.34 -17.08
C VAL A 520 38.06 -50.89 -16.96
N HIS A 521 38.38 -50.26 -15.83
CA HIS A 521 38.03 -48.87 -15.56
C HIS A 521 39.27 -47.97 -15.68
N ILE A 522 39.18 -46.90 -16.48
CA ILE A 522 40.12 -45.77 -16.41
C ILE A 522 39.74 -44.94 -15.18
N VAL A 523 40.50 -45.09 -14.09
CA VAL A 523 40.21 -44.42 -12.81
C VAL A 523 40.84 -43.03 -12.72
N ARG A 524 41.91 -42.77 -13.47
CA ARG A 524 42.61 -41.48 -13.54
C ARG A 524 43.19 -41.26 -14.92
N TYR A 525 43.07 -40.04 -15.43
CA TYR A 525 43.82 -39.55 -16.58
C TYR A 525 44.36 -38.17 -16.26
N ALA A 526 45.68 -37.97 -16.38
CA ALA A 526 46.30 -36.69 -16.13
C ALA A 526 47.38 -36.39 -17.17
N THR A 527 47.66 -35.10 -17.36
CA THR A 527 48.72 -34.61 -18.22
C THR A 527 49.52 -33.53 -17.50
N SER A 528 50.84 -33.55 -17.63
CA SER A 528 51.69 -32.48 -17.06
C SER A 528 51.74 -31.24 -17.95
N VAL A 529 51.38 -31.40 -19.21
CA VAL A 529 51.37 -30.38 -20.28
C VAL A 529 50.17 -30.65 -21.20
N SER A 530 49.80 -29.74 -22.09
CA SER A 530 48.76 -30.05 -23.08
C SER A 530 49.29 -31.12 -24.05
N VAL A 531 48.57 -32.26 -24.15
CA VAL A 531 48.94 -33.36 -25.05
C VAL A 531 47.80 -33.66 -26.03
N PRO A 532 47.64 -32.87 -27.12
CA PRO A 532 46.61 -33.12 -28.12
C PRO A 532 46.72 -34.55 -28.68
N GLY A 533 45.60 -35.28 -28.66
CA GLY A 533 45.54 -36.71 -29.05
C GLY A 533 46.14 -37.68 -28.02
N GLY A 534 46.62 -37.18 -26.88
CA GLY A 534 47.33 -37.99 -25.88
C GLY A 534 46.46 -39.06 -25.24
N PHE A 535 45.23 -38.69 -24.85
CA PHE A 535 44.26 -39.65 -24.31
C PHE A 535 43.94 -40.76 -25.31
N GLY A 536 43.62 -40.40 -26.56
CA GLY A 536 43.33 -41.37 -27.62
C GLY A 536 44.50 -42.32 -27.90
N LYS A 537 45.73 -41.81 -27.92
CA LYS A 537 46.93 -42.67 -28.06
C LYS A 537 47.09 -43.64 -26.90
N LEU A 538 46.84 -43.21 -25.66
CA LEU A 538 46.87 -44.10 -24.50
C LEU A 538 45.76 -45.13 -24.52
N VAL A 539 44.53 -44.74 -24.88
CA VAL A 539 43.41 -45.67 -25.06
C VAL A 539 43.74 -46.72 -26.11
N ALA A 540 44.22 -46.33 -27.29
CA ALA A 540 44.61 -47.29 -28.34
C ALA A 540 45.76 -48.21 -27.92
N TYR A 541 46.73 -47.70 -27.14
CA TYR A 541 47.79 -48.52 -26.56
C TYR A 541 47.22 -49.54 -25.57
N VAL A 542 46.37 -49.09 -24.65
CA VAL A 542 45.72 -49.92 -23.65
C VAL A 542 44.84 -50.98 -24.29
N GLU A 543 44.07 -50.64 -25.33
CA GLU A 543 43.26 -51.61 -26.08
C GLU A 543 44.11 -52.73 -26.68
N ARG A 544 45.28 -52.39 -27.24
CA ARG A 544 46.21 -53.38 -27.78
C ARG A 544 46.88 -54.22 -26.70
N GLU A 545 47.20 -53.64 -25.54
CA GLU A 545 48.05 -54.27 -24.52
C GLU A 545 47.26 -54.98 -23.41
N ILE A 546 45.97 -54.66 -23.28
CA ILE A 546 45.00 -55.37 -22.42
C ILE A 546 44.38 -56.57 -23.15
N LEU A 547 44.56 -56.68 -24.47
CA LEU A 547 44.29 -57.93 -25.19
C LEU A 547 45.26 -59.02 -24.75
N TYR A 548 44.91 -59.71 -23.66
CA TYR A 548 45.13 -61.14 -23.36
C TYR A 548 44.41 -61.58 -22.06
N GLU A 549 43.88 -60.65 -21.25
CA GLU A 549 43.18 -60.98 -20.00
C GLU A 549 41.73 -60.45 -19.99
N SER A 550 40.81 -61.26 -20.54
CA SER A 550 39.39 -61.40 -20.18
C SER A 550 38.42 -60.19 -20.12
N ALA A 551 38.83 -58.95 -20.34
CA ALA A 551 37.93 -57.78 -20.27
C ALA A 551 37.09 -57.57 -21.54
N SER A 552 35.81 -57.23 -21.37
CA SER A 552 34.89 -56.98 -22.50
C SER A 552 34.67 -55.49 -22.80
N ARG A 553 34.90 -54.60 -21.82
CA ARG A 553 34.59 -53.17 -21.90
C ARG A 553 35.63 -52.31 -21.20
N LEU A 554 35.81 -51.10 -21.71
CA LEU A 554 36.55 -50.02 -21.07
C LEU A 554 35.55 -48.98 -20.53
N VAL A 555 35.62 -48.68 -19.24
CA VAL A 555 34.68 -47.80 -18.54
C VAL A 555 35.41 -46.59 -17.98
N THR A 556 34.84 -45.40 -18.10
CA THR A 556 35.38 -44.19 -17.47
C THR A 556 34.28 -43.22 -17.05
N PHE A 557 34.64 -42.20 -16.28
CA PHE A 557 33.72 -41.24 -15.72
C PHE A 557 34.19 -39.80 -15.97
N ALA A 558 33.28 -38.91 -16.36
CA ALA A 558 33.52 -37.46 -16.39
C ALA A 558 32.95 -36.84 -15.12
N ASP A 559 33.78 -36.18 -14.31
CA ASP A 559 33.32 -35.31 -13.22
C ASP A 559 32.68 -34.07 -13.85
N LEU A 560 31.37 -33.90 -13.63
CA LEU A 560 30.58 -32.83 -14.24
C LEU A 560 30.94 -31.43 -13.74
N ARG A 561 31.72 -31.34 -12.66
CA ARG A 561 32.35 -30.09 -12.24
C ARG A 561 33.41 -29.59 -13.23
N TRP A 562 34.05 -30.48 -13.98
CA TRP A 562 35.21 -30.16 -14.83
C TRP A 562 35.00 -30.48 -16.30
N SER A 563 34.13 -31.45 -16.62
CA SER A 563 34.01 -32.02 -17.96
C SER A 563 32.57 -32.41 -18.30
N ASN A 564 32.16 -32.14 -19.54
CA ASN A 564 30.92 -32.59 -20.15
C ASN A 564 31.09 -33.92 -20.93
N GLY A 565 32.28 -34.52 -20.89
CA GLY A 565 32.60 -35.81 -21.50
C GLY A 565 33.06 -35.80 -22.96
N ASP A 566 33.26 -34.63 -23.59
CA ASP A 566 33.60 -34.54 -25.02
C ASP A 566 34.90 -35.29 -25.40
N LEU A 567 35.90 -35.28 -24.51
CA LEU A 567 37.14 -36.04 -24.70
C LEU A 567 36.87 -37.53 -24.90
N TYR A 568 35.95 -38.13 -24.12
CA TYR A 568 35.66 -39.55 -24.18
C TYR A 568 34.91 -39.90 -25.47
N ARG A 569 33.92 -39.09 -25.84
CA ARG A 569 33.18 -39.23 -27.11
C ARG A 569 34.13 -39.17 -28.32
N SER A 570 35.14 -38.29 -28.26
CA SER A 570 36.10 -38.11 -29.36
C SER A 570 36.99 -39.33 -29.65
N VAL A 571 37.05 -40.30 -28.73
CA VAL A 571 37.87 -41.52 -28.89
C VAL A 571 37.03 -42.80 -28.85
N GLY A 572 35.73 -42.68 -29.15
CA GLY A 572 34.83 -43.82 -29.37
C GLY A 572 34.26 -44.44 -28.09
N PHE A 573 34.19 -43.69 -26.98
CA PHE A 573 33.33 -44.10 -25.87
C PHE A 573 31.89 -43.67 -26.13
N ASP A 574 30.98 -44.60 -25.94
CA ASP A 574 29.54 -44.40 -25.98
C ASP A 574 28.98 -44.17 -24.56
N GLY A 575 27.82 -43.54 -24.49
CA GLY A 575 27.10 -43.31 -23.24
C GLY A 575 27.12 -41.86 -22.73
N GLY A 576 26.89 -41.73 -21.42
CA GLY A 576 26.47 -40.47 -20.78
C GLY A 576 25.40 -40.68 -19.70
N GLY A 577 25.25 -41.89 -19.16
CA GLY A 577 24.36 -42.12 -18.03
C GLY A 577 24.79 -41.26 -16.84
N ILE A 578 23.87 -40.41 -16.35
CA ILE A 578 24.13 -39.51 -15.24
C ILE A 578 24.11 -40.32 -13.94
N LEU A 579 25.20 -40.22 -13.20
CA LEU A 579 25.28 -40.69 -11.83
C LEU A 579 24.92 -39.53 -10.89
N ALA A 580 24.16 -39.86 -9.85
CA ALA A 580 23.79 -38.92 -8.79
C ALA A 580 25.03 -38.25 -8.16
N PRO A 581 24.88 -37.04 -7.61
CA PRO A 581 25.90 -36.39 -6.79
C PRO A 581 26.54 -37.33 -5.77
N ASP A 582 27.87 -37.34 -5.73
CA ASP A 582 28.66 -38.00 -4.71
C ASP A 582 29.09 -36.99 -3.65
N TYR A 583 29.52 -37.45 -2.48
CA TYR A 583 29.91 -36.57 -1.38
C TYR A 583 31.32 -36.82 -0.86
N GLY A 584 31.95 -35.72 -0.45
CA GLY A 584 33.14 -35.69 0.40
C GLY A 584 32.84 -35.01 1.73
N TYR A 585 33.83 -34.90 2.60
CA TYR A 585 33.75 -34.19 3.87
C TYR A 585 34.67 -32.97 3.87
N SER A 586 34.16 -31.82 4.29
CA SER A 586 34.97 -30.62 4.53
C SER A 586 35.58 -30.69 5.93
N TYR A 587 36.91 -30.82 6.02
CA TYR A 587 37.62 -30.92 7.29
C TYR A 587 38.98 -30.22 7.24
N ARG A 588 39.26 -29.36 8.23
CA ARG A 588 40.52 -28.59 8.38
C ARG A 588 40.96 -27.92 7.07
N ARG A 589 40.04 -27.18 6.43
CA ARG A 589 40.29 -26.45 5.16
C ARG A 589 40.72 -27.36 4.00
N GLY A 590 40.23 -28.61 3.97
CA GLY A 590 40.40 -29.53 2.85
C GLY A 590 39.09 -30.26 2.55
N LEU A 591 38.93 -30.67 1.29
CA LEU A 591 37.85 -31.55 0.87
C LEU A 591 38.39 -32.98 0.74
N HIS A 592 37.81 -33.88 1.53
CA HIS A 592 38.31 -35.24 1.67
C HIS A 592 37.29 -36.25 1.16
N HIS A 593 37.77 -37.30 0.52
CA HIS A 593 36.91 -38.38 0.05
C HIS A 593 36.22 -39.11 1.23
N LYS A 594 34.94 -39.48 1.10
CA LYS A 594 34.15 -40.15 2.16
C LYS A 594 34.81 -41.37 2.81
N PHE A 595 35.60 -42.13 2.04
CA PHE A 595 36.34 -43.28 2.57
C PHE A 595 37.38 -42.94 3.64
N LEU A 596 37.88 -41.71 3.66
CA LEU A 596 38.76 -41.24 4.73
C LEU A 596 38.00 -40.96 6.02
N PHE A 597 36.66 -40.96 6.04
CA PHE A 597 35.85 -40.64 7.20
C PHE A 597 34.90 -41.79 7.56
N ARG A 598 35.37 -43.04 7.46
CA ARG A 598 34.63 -44.20 7.99
C ARG A 598 34.64 -44.21 9.52
N LYS A 599 33.72 -44.94 10.15
CA LYS A 599 33.62 -45.08 11.63
C LYS A 599 34.96 -45.31 12.34
N ALA A 600 35.84 -46.12 11.74
CA ALA A 600 37.17 -46.42 12.29
C ALA A 600 38.05 -45.17 12.47
N ARG A 601 37.96 -44.16 11.58
CA ARG A 601 38.72 -42.91 11.76
C ARG A 601 38.25 -42.16 12.99
N PHE A 602 36.94 -41.99 13.18
CA PHE A 602 36.41 -41.30 14.35
C PHE A 602 36.84 -41.98 15.65
N ARG A 603 36.88 -43.33 15.66
CA ARG A 603 37.32 -44.11 16.81
C ARG A 603 38.83 -43.97 17.10
N ASN A 604 39.66 -43.92 16.06
CA ASN A 604 41.11 -44.03 16.19
C ASN A 604 41.85 -42.69 16.16
N ASP A 605 41.24 -41.64 15.64
CA ASP A 605 41.82 -40.29 15.59
C ASP A 605 41.51 -39.57 16.92
N PRO A 606 42.49 -39.34 17.81
CA PRO A 606 42.25 -38.71 19.10
C PRO A 606 41.76 -37.26 18.99
N ALA A 607 41.86 -36.64 17.80
CA ALA A 607 41.31 -35.32 17.54
C ALA A 607 39.81 -35.32 17.19
N LEU A 608 39.18 -36.49 17.08
CA LEU A 608 37.77 -36.66 16.76
C LEU A 608 37.00 -37.28 17.93
N LYS A 609 35.79 -36.79 18.14
CA LYS A 609 34.82 -37.37 19.09
C LYS A 609 34.26 -38.67 18.51
N PHE A 610 34.15 -39.68 19.36
CA PHE A 610 33.56 -40.96 19.02
C PHE A 610 32.57 -41.40 20.11
N GLU A 611 31.37 -41.78 19.68
CA GLU A 611 30.35 -42.38 20.54
C GLU A 611 29.89 -43.69 19.89
N GLU A 612 29.91 -44.77 20.68
CA GLU A 612 29.51 -46.09 20.21
C GLU A 612 28.01 -46.11 19.89
N GLY A 613 27.62 -46.77 18.80
CA GLY A 613 26.24 -46.81 18.31
C GLY A 613 25.90 -45.77 17.24
N LEU A 614 26.62 -44.64 17.14
CA LEU A 614 26.36 -43.63 16.11
C LEU A 614 26.77 -44.10 14.70
N THR A 615 26.01 -43.66 13.69
CA THR A 615 26.34 -43.82 12.27
C THR A 615 27.51 -42.93 11.85
N GLU A 616 28.10 -43.17 10.68
CA GLU A 616 29.16 -42.30 10.13
C GLU A 616 28.71 -40.85 10.02
N ARG A 617 27.46 -40.62 9.57
CA ARG A 617 26.88 -39.29 9.40
C ARG A 617 26.68 -38.58 10.74
N GLU A 618 26.18 -39.30 11.73
CA GLU A 618 25.99 -38.75 13.09
C GLU A 618 27.35 -38.43 13.73
N LEU A 619 28.36 -39.29 13.55
CA LEU A 619 29.72 -39.03 14.01
C LEU A 619 30.34 -37.81 13.30
N ALA A 620 30.14 -37.66 11.99
CA ALA A 620 30.59 -36.47 11.25
C ALA A 620 29.91 -35.20 11.77
N THR A 621 28.60 -35.26 12.03
CA THR A 621 27.81 -34.17 12.61
C THR A 621 28.30 -33.81 14.02
N LEU A 622 28.53 -34.80 14.88
CA LEU A 622 29.09 -34.62 16.23
C LEU A 622 30.44 -33.89 16.22
N ASN A 623 31.21 -34.06 15.14
CA ASN A 623 32.51 -33.46 14.94
C ASN A 623 32.48 -32.16 14.12
N ASN A 624 31.30 -31.65 13.75
CA ASN A 624 31.14 -30.48 12.88
C ASN A 624 31.87 -30.64 11.51
N ILE A 625 31.77 -31.83 10.92
CA ILE A 625 32.39 -32.18 9.65
C ILE A 625 31.29 -32.37 8.61
N PRO A 626 30.89 -31.32 7.88
CA PRO A 626 29.77 -31.42 6.97
C PRO A 626 30.15 -32.12 5.66
N ARG A 627 29.17 -32.80 5.06
CA ARG A 627 29.31 -33.34 3.71
C ARG A 627 29.21 -32.23 2.67
N VAL A 628 29.99 -32.35 1.61
CA VAL A 628 29.94 -31.46 0.43
C VAL A 628 29.66 -32.35 -0.77
N TYR A 629 28.61 -32.01 -1.51
CA TYR A 629 28.14 -32.79 -2.66
C TYR A 629 28.71 -32.20 -3.96
N ASP A 630 29.23 -33.07 -4.82
CA ASP A 630 29.70 -32.69 -6.16
C ASP A 630 28.55 -32.55 -7.16
N ALA A 631 28.87 -32.19 -8.40
CA ALA A 631 27.88 -32.17 -9.48
C ALA A 631 27.69 -33.56 -10.11
N GLY A 632 27.99 -34.66 -9.42
CA GLY A 632 27.97 -36.04 -9.94
C GLY A 632 28.82 -36.28 -11.20
N LYS A 633 28.55 -37.39 -11.90
CA LYS A 633 29.43 -37.91 -12.96
C LYS A 633 28.65 -38.43 -14.16
N LEU A 634 29.22 -38.33 -15.35
CA LEU A 634 28.76 -39.07 -16.53
C LEU A 634 29.53 -40.38 -16.67
N ARG A 635 28.84 -41.50 -16.85
CA ARG A 635 29.46 -42.80 -17.14
C ARG A 635 29.58 -43.03 -18.64
N PHE A 636 30.80 -43.34 -19.08
CA PHE A 636 31.15 -43.66 -20.46
C PHE A 636 31.66 -45.10 -20.57
N VAL A 637 31.30 -45.77 -21.66
CA VAL A 637 31.65 -47.16 -21.94
C VAL A 637 32.13 -47.28 -23.38
N LYS A 638 33.23 -47.99 -23.59
CA LYS A 638 33.69 -48.39 -24.91
C LYS A 638 33.73 -49.91 -24.97
N GLU A 639 32.97 -50.47 -25.89
CA GLU A 639 32.99 -51.90 -26.15
C GLU A 639 34.33 -52.29 -26.79
N LEU A 640 34.94 -53.36 -26.29
CA LEU A 640 36.22 -53.87 -26.81
C LEU A 640 35.94 -55.06 -27.73
N THR A 641 36.14 -54.89 -29.02
CA THR A 641 36.11 -56.01 -29.97
C THR A 641 37.37 -56.86 -29.83
N LYS A 642 37.20 -58.15 -29.54
CA LYS A 642 38.30 -59.12 -29.67
C LYS A 642 38.71 -59.17 -31.14
N CYS A 643 39.93 -58.76 -31.47
CA CYS A 643 40.53 -59.19 -32.73
C CYS A 643 40.71 -60.71 -32.65
N GLY A 644 40.15 -61.42 -33.63
CA GLY A 644 40.33 -62.87 -33.80
C GLY A 644 41.75 -63.23 -34.20
#